data_AF-A0A3P2A0P7-F1
#
_entry.id   AF-A0A3P2A0P7-F1
#
_cell.length_a   1.000
_cell.length_b   1.000
_cell.length_c   1.000
_cell.angle_alpha   90.00
_cell.angle_beta   90.00
_cell.angle_gamma   90.00
#
_symmetry.space_group_name_H-M   'P 1'
#
loop_
_entity.id
_entity.type
_entity.pdbx_description
1 polymer ?
#
loop_
_entity_poly.entity_id
_entity_poly.type
_entity_poly.pdbx_seq_one_letter_code
_entity_poly.pdbx_strand_id
1 'polypeptide(L)'
;MAQTARLGRADKGLLFNHYGRIMMKHKNQMIPLAAAVAAAFAAPQAWAAQVVCDDPQGCLVSPAHNSGTANGNIQWEVGAEDTVPKKLEVPAGERLQVKLKAQNYQNKPATDSGIRADNNGTDFSYSSDTLIGVGDYVADRQSRAELTVGKDTKIRLSQARDGSEAVHVSHADAVLEKGSRIIVDAGYGEANGLSYPKKNDIWQAGTAIDADGSARVKTSADIELNGIGAQGLEADYDAKIEASDHKINLNGYFNLAVGAEDGGQIHARNVQIDGSNSQNVQVGAVLAHDVDYDKKLAPSTLTLDSSHIRLPSKNSAGALLHGSVLNVENGSEMDADIAFINWAVTDESEHDNTVNIRNSQVIGRDYLLDTHLPRWLEEVQGKDDLQLEASRFDMTINAANSTLHGGTRINHQLRRSGQDIGTYRINLRDNSTWQINRDSVLDVLDAQDSTVAFTPAGNEFKQLEILGDLHGNATFQLNTDLANGAGDKLLVRGKVSGKHVLDVRNTAAEPANRDQTLTVVETGSSDADAFRLKNGTVSAGKYLYELDKKDQDWVLAYAREGNAPVSPPNPPAVAPVAPPAPNGSGNPPATAVLPPPLPVNHAARGNKVLSVFADSRIAHVQSASPILEQQNDTVNQRLAELHTPHHINGLWVLADKGVSYRRREYLDKADGVTSGYHLRNHNVQIGYDHMFASGAYAGVLAGRGMSKLDYRRAGFPDSRISTSSFGAYGGFTRNGWFADALLRHNRHHSRHPEENNRFISNSVMLQTGMQFDLGYGWRLVPQAALTLARVSGSGHTASSNLAQTRVGAELRGDFLVSDNNVRVMPFAGLYHLGDHHRARAKLNGEYLQAPKAGSRIGVQAGAAVAFDRNNHFDVSVRTQHGEYLRRGAAVSLGYRYLW
;
A
#
# COMPACT_ATOMS: atom_id res chain seq x y z
N MET A 1 -47.10 -0.61 -38.15
CA MET A 1 -46.88 -1.68 -39.16
C MET A 1 -46.29 -2.87 -38.41
N ALA A 2 -47.17 -3.76 -37.94
CA ALA A 2 -47.32 -5.17 -38.38
C ALA A 2 -46.29 -6.10 -37.68
N GLN A 3 -46.68 -6.77 -36.58
CA GLN A 3 -47.12 -8.19 -36.49
C GLN A 3 -45.90 -9.11 -36.22
N THR A 4 -45.84 -10.10 -35.31
CA THR A 4 -46.79 -10.81 -34.42
C THR A 4 -46.00 -11.76 -33.48
N ALA A 5 -46.53 -12.00 -32.26
CA ALA A 5 -46.63 -13.31 -31.53
C ALA A 5 -45.36 -14.13 -31.17
N ARG A 6 -45.23 -14.87 -30.05
CA ARG A 6 -45.92 -15.05 -28.74
C ARG A 6 -45.19 -16.21 -28.01
N LEU A 7 -45.13 -16.15 -26.68
CA LEU A 7 -45.17 -17.26 -25.68
C LEU A 7 -43.97 -18.24 -25.60
N GLY A 8 -43.48 -18.67 -24.43
CA GLY A 8 -43.98 -18.58 -23.04
C GLY A 8 -42.86 -18.83 -22.02
N ARG A 9 -42.95 -18.19 -20.84
CA ARG A 9 -43.30 -18.77 -19.50
C ARG A 9 -42.24 -19.74 -18.96
N ALA A 10 -41.78 -19.69 -17.71
CA ALA A 10 -42.09 -18.91 -16.50
C ALA A 10 -40.81 -18.97 -15.62
N ASP A 11 -40.26 -17.89 -15.06
CA ASP A 11 -40.74 -16.96 -14.01
C ASP A 11 -40.70 -17.55 -12.58
N LYS A 12 -39.84 -16.91 -11.76
CA LYS A 12 -39.83 -16.77 -10.28
C LYS A 12 -39.28 -17.94 -9.44
N GLY A 13 -38.48 -17.74 -8.39
CA GLY A 13 -37.99 -16.52 -7.73
C GLY A 13 -37.47 -16.84 -6.31
N LEU A 14 -36.32 -16.23 -5.98
CA LEU A 14 -35.91 -15.60 -4.70
C LEU A 14 -36.23 -16.22 -3.31
N LEU A 15 -35.12 -16.46 -2.58
CA LEU A 15 -34.73 -16.00 -1.23
C LEU A 15 -35.33 -16.61 0.07
N PHE A 16 -34.38 -17.17 0.86
CA PHE A 16 -34.10 -17.07 2.32
C PHE A 16 -35.12 -17.45 3.44
N ASN A 17 -34.54 -18.21 4.40
CA ASN A 17 -34.62 -18.11 5.88
C ASN A 17 -35.48 -19.10 6.74
N HIS A 18 -34.73 -19.96 7.47
CA HIS A 18 -34.67 -20.14 8.94
C HIS A 18 -35.68 -21.00 9.74
N TYR A 19 -35.09 -21.80 10.69
CA TYR A 19 -35.63 -22.57 11.85
C TYR A 19 -36.58 -23.76 11.55
N GLY A 20 -36.48 -24.98 12.11
CA GLY A 20 -35.59 -25.66 13.06
C GLY A 20 -36.27 -26.94 13.60
N ARG A 21 -35.48 -27.97 13.99
CA ARG A 21 -35.80 -29.10 14.92
C ARG A 21 -36.72 -30.23 14.38
N ILE A 22 -36.44 -31.55 14.42
CA ILE A 22 -36.01 -32.45 15.52
C ILE A 22 -35.47 -33.81 14.97
N MET A 23 -34.40 -34.29 15.63
CA MET A 23 -33.88 -35.67 15.88
C MET A 23 -33.97 -36.81 14.85
N MET A 24 -32.81 -37.42 14.56
CA MET A 24 -32.50 -38.81 14.93
C MET A 24 -30.97 -39.08 14.90
N LYS A 25 -30.54 -39.99 15.78
CA LYS A 25 -29.16 -40.39 16.14
C LYS A 25 -28.34 -40.92 14.95
N HIS A 26 -27.03 -40.66 14.91
CA HIS A 26 -26.00 -41.70 14.74
C HIS A 26 -24.60 -41.23 15.17
N LYS A 27 -23.81 -42.19 15.68
CA LYS A 27 -22.54 -42.08 16.38
C LYS A 27 -21.35 -41.72 15.46
N ASN A 28 -20.35 -41.08 16.07
CA ASN A 28 -18.95 -40.94 15.63
C ASN A 28 -18.36 -42.21 15.01
N GLN A 29 -17.61 -42.04 13.92
CA GLN A 29 -16.24 -42.56 13.77
C GLN A 29 -15.49 -41.85 12.62
N MET A 30 -14.34 -41.29 12.96
CA MET A 30 -13.29 -40.82 12.04
C MET A 30 -12.62 -42.00 11.35
N ILE A 31 -12.45 -41.96 10.02
CA ILE A 31 -11.32 -42.56 9.28
C ILE A 31 -11.06 -41.66 8.05
N PRO A 32 -9.81 -41.20 7.80
CA PRO A 32 -9.47 -40.35 6.68
C PRO A 32 -9.28 -41.14 5.38
N LEU A 33 -9.63 -40.50 4.26
CA LEU A 33 -9.37 -40.92 2.90
C LEU A 33 -7.84 -41.01 2.65
N ALA A 34 -7.27 -42.18 2.90
CA ALA A 34 -5.94 -42.59 2.45
C ALA A 34 -6.11 -43.81 1.53
N ALA A 35 -6.60 -43.60 0.30
CA ALA A 35 -6.72 -44.67 -0.69
C ALA A 35 -6.97 -44.10 -2.10
N ALA A 36 -5.98 -43.42 -2.69
CA ALA A 36 -6.00 -43.10 -4.12
C ALA A 36 -4.62 -42.84 -4.74
N VAL A 37 -3.56 -43.53 -4.29
CA VAL A 37 -2.26 -43.66 -5.03
C VAL A 37 -1.67 -45.07 -4.83
N ALA A 38 -2.50 -46.10 -4.62
CA ALA A 38 -2.02 -47.47 -4.32
C ALA A 38 -2.43 -48.51 -5.37
N ALA A 39 -2.73 -48.11 -6.61
CA ALA A 39 -3.26 -49.04 -7.62
C ALA A 39 -2.69 -48.86 -9.03
N ALA A 40 -1.37 -48.61 -9.15
CA ALA A 40 -0.63 -48.77 -10.41
C ALA A 40 0.71 -49.52 -10.29
N PHE A 41 1.11 -49.95 -9.09
CA PHE A 41 2.28 -50.83 -8.88
C PHE A 41 1.87 -52.06 -8.06
N ALA A 42 1.14 -52.97 -8.69
CA ALA A 42 0.89 -54.29 -8.13
C ALA A 42 1.34 -55.37 -9.12
N ALA A 43 2.62 -55.31 -9.48
CA ALA A 43 3.38 -56.53 -9.68
C ALA A 43 4.14 -56.77 -8.36
N PRO A 44 4.00 -57.92 -7.69
CA PRO A 44 4.80 -58.22 -6.52
C PRO A 44 6.25 -58.38 -6.97
N GLN A 45 7.09 -57.37 -6.73
CA GLN A 45 8.54 -57.60 -6.76
C GLN A 45 8.86 -58.49 -5.55
N ALA A 46 9.41 -59.67 -5.81
CA ALA A 46 9.83 -60.58 -4.76
C ALA A 46 11.05 -59.99 -4.05
N TRP A 47 11.03 -59.99 -2.72
CA TRP A 47 12.16 -59.64 -1.85
C TRP A 47 12.77 -60.94 -1.33
N ALA A 48 14.08 -61.15 -1.43
CA ALA A 48 14.68 -62.35 -0.83
C ALA A 48 15.98 -62.15 -0.05
N ALA A 49 16.71 -61.06 -0.25
CA ALA A 49 17.98 -60.84 0.44
C ALA A 49 17.94 -59.56 1.28
N GLN A 50 18.09 -59.73 2.59
CA GLN A 50 18.23 -58.62 3.55
C GLN A 50 19.61 -58.69 4.19
N VAL A 51 20.32 -57.57 4.21
CA VAL A 51 21.56 -57.40 4.94
C VAL A 51 21.38 -56.33 6.02
N VAL A 52 21.86 -56.63 7.24
CA VAL A 52 21.86 -55.69 8.35
C VAL A 52 23.31 -55.26 8.59
N CYS A 53 23.60 -53.98 8.38
CA CYS A 53 24.92 -53.43 8.67
C CYS A 53 25.00 -53.07 10.15
N ASP A 54 25.91 -53.69 10.90
CA ASP A 54 26.12 -53.46 12.32
C ASP A 54 27.53 -53.00 12.69
N ASP A 55 28.41 -52.83 11.70
CA ASP A 55 29.74 -52.24 11.89
C ASP A 55 29.63 -50.73 12.18
N PRO A 56 30.11 -50.22 13.33
CA PRO A 56 30.06 -48.80 13.65
C PRO A 56 30.97 -47.93 12.76
N GLN A 57 31.83 -48.53 11.92
CA GLN A 57 32.76 -47.83 11.04
C GLN A 57 32.25 -47.65 9.61
N GLY A 58 31.04 -48.13 9.28
CA GLY A 58 30.41 -47.86 7.99
C GLY A 58 29.68 -49.05 7.39
N CYS A 59 29.11 -48.84 6.20
CA CYS A 59 28.54 -49.90 5.38
C CYS A 59 28.58 -49.52 3.90
N LEU A 60 29.38 -50.24 3.12
CA LEU A 60 29.53 -50.11 1.69
C LEU A 60 28.91 -51.34 1.02
N VAL A 61 28.00 -51.09 0.09
CA VAL A 61 27.26 -52.11 -0.65
C VAL A 61 27.33 -51.80 -2.15
N SER A 62 27.92 -52.72 -2.92
CA SER A 62 28.00 -52.60 -4.38
C SER A 62 28.04 -53.96 -5.06
N PRO A 63 27.71 -54.07 -6.36
CA PRO A 63 27.90 -55.29 -7.12
C PRO A 63 29.38 -55.65 -7.21
N ALA A 64 29.70 -56.93 -7.07
CA ALA A 64 31.05 -57.43 -7.32
C ALA A 64 31.48 -57.15 -8.76
N HIS A 65 32.78 -56.98 -8.99
CA HIS A 65 33.31 -56.85 -10.36
C HIS A 65 32.95 -58.11 -11.18
N ASN A 66 32.28 -57.94 -12.33
CA ASN A 66 31.67 -59.03 -13.13
C ASN A 66 30.53 -59.80 -12.40
N SER A 67 29.66 -59.09 -11.69
CA SER A 67 28.56 -59.64 -10.87
C SER A 67 27.51 -60.49 -11.60
N GLY A 68 27.52 -60.56 -12.93
CA GLY A 68 26.60 -61.37 -13.73
C GLY A 68 26.94 -62.86 -13.65
N THR A 69 26.10 -63.65 -12.97
CA THR A 69 26.20 -65.12 -12.99
C THR A 69 25.51 -65.73 -14.22
N ALA A 70 25.87 -66.95 -14.60
CA ALA A 70 25.25 -67.66 -15.73
C ALA A 70 23.72 -67.86 -15.58
N ASN A 71 23.19 -67.72 -14.36
CA ASN A 71 21.77 -67.86 -14.02
C ASN A 71 21.05 -66.50 -13.89
N GLY A 72 21.74 -65.38 -14.10
CA GLY A 72 21.18 -64.03 -13.96
C GLY A 72 21.16 -63.46 -12.54
N ASN A 73 21.64 -64.20 -11.54
CA ASN A 73 21.84 -63.71 -10.16
C ASN A 73 22.98 -62.68 -10.12
N ILE A 74 22.92 -61.80 -9.12
CA ILE A 74 23.89 -60.72 -8.90
C ILE A 74 24.63 -61.01 -7.61
N GLN A 75 25.96 -61.02 -7.69
CA GLN A 75 26.80 -61.09 -6.51
C GLN A 75 27.08 -59.68 -5.98
N TRP A 76 26.68 -59.40 -4.75
CA TRP A 76 26.91 -58.15 -4.02
C TRP A 76 28.09 -58.29 -3.05
N GLU A 77 28.83 -57.22 -2.88
CA GLU A 77 29.87 -57.05 -1.89
C GLU A 77 29.36 -56.12 -0.79
N VAL A 78 29.42 -56.58 0.46
CA VAL A 78 28.98 -55.84 1.64
C VAL A 78 30.10 -55.80 2.66
N GLY A 79 30.57 -54.61 3.01
CA GLY A 79 31.66 -54.43 3.97
C GLY A 79 31.70 -53.02 4.54
N ALA A 80 32.76 -52.71 5.27
CA ALA A 80 33.15 -51.34 5.59
C ALA A 80 34.49 -51.03 4.93
N GLU A 81 34.90 -49.78 4.95
CA GLU A 81 36.20 -49.35 4.44
C GLU A 81 37.36 -50.10 5.14
N ASP A 82 38.39 -50.47 4.38
CA ASP A 82 39.53 -51.29 4.82
C ASP A 82 39.18 -52.69 5.39
N THR A 83 37.99 -53.22 5.09
CA THR A 83 37.61 -54.59 5.47
C THR A 83 37.47 -55.50 4.24
N VAL A 84 37.65 -56.81 4.43
CA VAL A 84 37.38 -57.79 3.38
C VAL A 84 35.86 -57.90 3.21
N PRO A 85 35.29 -57.53 2.04
CA PRO A 85 33.84 -57.52 1.87
C PRO A 85 33.26 -58.94 1.89
N LYS A 86 32.09 -59.07 2.51
CA LYS A 86 31.30 -60.30 2.48
C LYS A 86 30.57 -60.35 1.14
N LYS A 87 30.58 -61.54 0.50
CA LYS A 87 29.86 -61.77 -0.75
C LYS A 87 28.47 -62.30 -0.46
N LEU A 88 27.46 -61.68 -1.04
CA LEU A 88 26.05 -62.05 -0.93
C LEU A 88 25.45 -62.22 -2.32
N GLU A 89 24.92 -63.39 -2.63
CA GLU A 89 24.27 -63.65 -3.92
C GLU A 89 22.77 -63.35 -3.82
N VAL A 90 22.26 -62.53 -4.74
CA VAL A 90 20.84 -62.15 -4.82
C VAL A 90 20.25 -62.71 -6.11
N PRO A 91 19.16 -63.49 -6.04
CA PRO A 91 18.53 -64.08 -7.22
C PRO A 91 18.04 -63.07 -8.26
N ALA A 92 18.02 -63.50 -9.52
CA ALA A 92 17.54 -62.69 -10.64
C ALA A 92 16.11 -62.19 -10.42
N GLY A 93 15.90 -60.86 -10.48
CA GLY A 93 14.57 -60.23 -10.36
C GLY A 93 14.15 -59.85 -8.94
N GLU A 94 14.99 -60.12 -7.94
CA GLU A 94 14.79 -59.71 -6.55
C GLU A 94 15.63 -58.49 -6.19
N ARG A 95 15.17 -57.70 -5.20
CA ARG A 95 15.88 -56.51 -4.71
C ARG A 95 16.63 -56.81 -3.40
N LEU A 96 17.83 -56.26 -3.26
CA LEU A 96 18.62 -56.27 -2.03
C LEU A 96 18.12 -55.20 -1.06
N GLN A 97 17.81 -55.60 0.17
CA GLN A 97 17.44 -54.70 1.25
C GLN A 97 18.61 -54.50 2.20
N VAL A 98 19.15 -53.28 2.27
CA VAL A 98 20.26 -52.89 3.14
C VAL A 98 19.69 -52.11 4.32
N LYS A 99 19.82 -52.63 5.54
CA LYS A 99 19.29 -51.96 6.74
C LYS A 99 20.42 -51.60 7.71
N LEU A 100 20.50 -50.34 8.10
CA LEU A 100 21.39 -49.94 9.20
C LEU A 100 20.76 -50.33 10.54
N LYS A 101 21.58 -50.91 11.42
CA LYS A 101 21.24 -51.08 12.83
C LYS A 101 21.19 -49.71 13.50
N ALA A 102 20.18 -49.46 14.34
CA ALA A 102 20.09 -48.20 15.08
C ALA A 102 21.27 -48.06 16.06
N GLN A 103 22.26 -47.24 15.69
CA GLN A 103 23.45 -46.94 16.47
C GLN A 103 24.17 -45.69 15.94
N ASN A 104 25.35 -45.40 16.49
CA ASN A 104 26.24 -44.36 15.98
C ASN A 104 27.22 -44.98 14.96
N TYR A 105 27.25 -44.44 13.75
CA TYR A 105 28.23 -44.72 12.71
C TYR A 105 29.18 -43.53 12.60
N GLN A 106 30.48 -43.79 12.59
CA GLN A 106 31.51 -42.76 12.43
C GLN A 106 32.74 -43.33 11.75
N ASN A 107 33.30 -42.58 10.80
CA ASN A 107 34.53 -42.93 10.10
C ASN A 107 35.72 -43.02 11.08
N LYS A 108 36.76 -43.76 10.66
CA LYS A 108 38.07 -43.62 11.29
C LYS A 108 38.67 -42.26 10.90
N PRO A 109 39.29 -41.50 11.82
CA PRO A 109 40.01 -40.30 11.45
C PRO A 109 41.05 -40.59 10.37
N ALA A 110 41.05 -39.78 9.30
CA ALA A 110 42.00 -39.89 8.21
C ALA A 110 43.41 -39.50 8.66
N THR A 111 44.42 -39.91 7.88
CA THR A 111 45.83 -39.55 8.11
C THR A 111 46.35 -38.46 7.17
N ASP A 112 45.54 -38.07 6.19
CA ASP A 112 45.80 -37.00 5.23
C ASP A 112 44.48 -36.31 4.84
N SER A 113 44.56 -35.17 4.14
CA SER A 113 43.37 -34.45 3.66
C SER A 113 42.75 -35.06 2.41
N GLY A 114 43.36 -36.08 1.82
CA GLY A 114 42.98 -36.59 0.51
C GLY A 114 43.40 -35.71 -0.68
N ILE A 115 43.91 -34.50 -0.45
CA ILE A 115 44.35 -33.57 -1.49
C ILE A 115 45.86 -33.71 -1.70
N ARG A 116 46.27 -34.03 -2.93
CA ARG A 116 47.69 -34.14 -3.32
C ARG A 116 47.98 -33.28 -4.53
N ALA A 117 48.88 -32.32 -4.37
CA ALA A 117 49.42 -31.54 -5.48
C ALA A 117 50.27 -32.43 -6.41
N ASP A 118 50.25 -32.12 -7.69
CA ASP A 118 51.22 -32.62 -8.65
C ASP A 118 52.65 -32.15 -8.30
N ASN A 119 53.65 -32.70 -9.00
CA ASN A 119 55.06 -32.37 -8.72
C ASN A 119 55.42 -30.88 -8.91
N ASN A 120 54.56 -30.11 -9.59
CA ASN A 120 54.78 -28.71 -9.92
C ASN A 120 53.92 -27.75 -9.05
N GLY A 121 53.02 -28.28 -8.21
CA GLY A 121 52.09 -27.48 -7.41
C GLY A 121 50.99 -26.79 -8.23
N THR A 122 50.76 -27.24 -9.46
CA THR A 122 49.85 -26.61 -10.43
C THR A 122 48.51 -27.32 -10.55
N ASP A 123 48.51 -28.65 -10.45
CA ASP A 123 47.31 -29.49 -10.45
C ASP A 123 47.15 -30.21 -9.11
N PHE A 124 45.92 -30.58 -8.76
CA PHE A 124 45.58 -31.26 -7.52
C PHE A 124 44.76 -32.51 -7.83
N SER A 125 45.12 -33.63 -7.20
CA SER A 125 44.31 -34.84 -7.16
C SER A 125 43.59 -34.94 -5.81
N TYR A 126 42.35 -35.41 -5.85
CA TYR A 126 41.46 -35.52 -4.69
C TYR A 126 41.14 -36.99 -4.43
N SER A 127 41.05 -37.36 -3.16
CA SER A 127 40.60 -38.68 -2.72
C SER A 127 39.69 -38.49 -1.51
N SER A 128 38.49 -39.06 -1.60
CA SER A 128 37.45 -38.99 -0.59
C SER A 128 37.05 -40.39 -0.16
N ASP A 129 36.43 -40.47 1.02
CA ASP A 129 35.97 -41.72 1.61
C ASP A 129 34.43 -41.67 1.74
N THR A 130 33.77 -42.84 1.74
CA THR A 130 32.32 -42.95 1.94
C THR A 130 32.03 -43.74 3.21
N LEU A 131 31.26 -43.17 4.14
CA LEU A 131 30.92 -43.85 5.39
C LEU A 131 29.79 -44.90 5.19
N ILE A 132 28.69 -44.50 4.56
CA ILE A 132 27.58 -45.38 4.18
C ILE A 132 27.36 -45.25 2.68
N GLY A 133 27.52 -46.33 1.92
CA GLY A 133 27.42 -46.32 0.47
C GLY A 133 26.54 -47.45 -0.05
N VAL A 134 25.64 -47.14 -0.98
CA VAL A 134 24.91 -48.13 -1.78
C VAL A 134 24.99 -47.74 -3.26
N GLY A 135 25.61 -48.58 -4.08
CA GLY A 135 25.78 -48.33 -5.51
C GLY A 135 25.27 -49.49 -6.35
N ASP A 136 24.58 -49.24 -7.48
CA ASP A 136 24.23 -50.26 -8.48
C ASP A 136 24.77 -49.91 -9.88
N TYR A 137 26.06 -50.17 -10.11
CA TYR A 137 26.78 -49.78 -11.33
C TYR A 137 26.45 -50.61 -12.59
N VAL A 138 25.38 -51.41 -12.59
CA VAL A 138 24.99 -52.20 -13.77
C VAL A 138 23.93 -51.43 -14.57
N ALA A 139 24.38 -50.79 -15.65
CA ALA A 139 23.56 -49.94 -16.51
C ALA A 139 22.25 -50.61 -17.01
N ASP A 140 21.21 -49.76 -17.20
CA ASP A 140 19.93 -50.02 -17.88
C ASP A 140 18.75 -50.67 -17.13
N ARG A 141 18.71 -50.75 -15.79
CA ARG A 141 17.54 -51.36 -15.09
C ARG A 141 17.05 -50.58 -13.86
N GLN A 142 15.79 -50.83 -13.48
CA GLN A 142 15.19 -50.36 -12.21
C GLN A 142 16.11 -50.70 -11.02
N SER A 143 16.29 -49.76 -10.08
CA SER A 143 17.08 -49.92 -8.84
C SER A 143 16.87 -51.28 -8.15
N ARG A 144 17.96 -52.02 -7.95
CA ARG A 144 17.95 -53.38 -7.37
C ARG A 144 18.43 -53.43 -5.93
N ALA A 145 18.81 -52.29 -5.35
CA ALA A 145 19.17 -52.18 -3.95
C ALA A 145 18.42 -51.01 -3.29
N GLU A 146 18.05 -51.19 -2.04
CA GLU A 146 17.40 -50.17 -1.23
C GLU A 146 18.06 -50.07 0.15
N LEU A 147 18.59 -48.89 0.49
CA LEU A 147 19.14 -48.58 1.81
C LEU A 147 18.04 -48.02 2.73
N THR A 148 17.92 -48.57 3.94
CA THR A 148 17.07 -48.04 5.00
C THR A 148 17.91 -47.60 6.20
N VAL A 149 17.90 -46.30 6.48
CA VAL A 149 18.43 -45.71 7.71
C VAL A 149 17.27 -45.49 8.66
N GLY A 150 17.16 -46.34 9.67
CA GLY A 150 16.06 -46.28 10.64
C GLY A 150 16.21 -45.14 11.64
N LYS A 151 15.11 -44.82 12.34
CA LYS A 151 15.11 -43.90 13.49
C LYS A 151 16.22 -44.23 14.52
N ASP A 152 16.64 -43.21 15.29
CA ASP A 152 17.67 -43.31 16.32
C ASP A 152 19.08 -43.68 15.79
N THR A 153 19.28 -43.63 14.46
CA THR A 153 20.58 -43.81 13.82
C THR A 153 21.29 -42.47 13.69
N LYS A 154 22.57 -42.41 14.09
CA LYS A 154 23.41 -41.23 13.95
C LYS A 154 24.58 -41.54 13.04
N ILE A 155 24.77 -40.77 11.98
CA ILE A 155 25.89 -40.89 11.03
C ILE A 155 26.75 -39.64 11.19
N ARG A 156 28.04 -39.78 11.46
CA ARG A 156 28.95 -38.66 11.71
C ARG A 156 30.22 -38.78 10.88
N LEU A 157 30.48 -37.80 10.03
CA LEU A 157 31.80 -37.56 9.47
C LEU A 157 32.57 -36.63 10.41
N SER A 158 33.79 -37.03 10.77
CA SER A 158 34.66 -36.23 11.64
C SER A 158 36.13 -36.55 11.35
N GLN A 159 36.93 -35.52 11.04
CA GLN A 159 38.32 -35.68 10.62
C GLN A 159 38.48 -36.68 9.45
N ALA A 160 37.46 -36.78 8.59
CA ALA A 160 37.53 -37.55 7.35
C ALA A 160 38.41 -36.82 6.34
N ARG A 161 38.82 -37.50 5.26
CA ARG A 161 39.41 -36.79 4.12
C ARG A 161 38.44 -35.73 3.62
N ASP A 162 38.97 -34.59 3.17
CA ASP A 162 38.14 -33.54 2.62
C ASP A 162 37.44 -34.06 1.34
N GLY A 163 36.15 -33.75 1.19
CA GLY A 163 35.28 -34.27 0.12
C GLY A 163 34.58 -35.60 0.43
N SER A 164 34.69 -36.13 1.64
CA SER A 164 34.05 -37.42 2.00
C SER A 164 32.52 -37.35 2.10
N GLU A 165 31.85 -38.48 1.92
CA GLU A 165 30.38 -38.58 1.96
C GLU A 165 29.91 -39.38 3.18
N ALA A 166 28.89 -38.85 3.89
CA ALA A 166 28.31 -39.57 5.01
C ALA A 166 27.36 -40.68 4.52
N VAL A 167 26.58 -40.37 3.49
CA VAL A 167 25.68 -41.30 2.79
C VAL A 167 25.80 -41.06 1.30
N HIS A 168 26.18 -42.07 0.53
CA HIS A 168 26.28 -42.03 -0.93
C HIS A 168 25.35 -43.07 -1.56
N VAL A 169 24.57 -42.65 -2.55
CA VAL A 169 23.55 -43.47 -3.21
C VAL A 169 23.68 -43.34 -4.72
N SER A 170 24.27 -44.34 -5.36
CA SER A 170 24.49 -44.36 -6.81
C SER A 170 23.57 -45.36 -7.50
N HIS A 171 22.72 -44.91 -8.41
CA HIS A 171 21.78 -45.77 -9.16
C HIS A 171 20.88 -46.68 -8.28
N ALA A 172 20.67 -46.33 -7.02
CA ALA A 172 19.98 -47.13 -6.01
C ALA A 172 18.86 -46.34 -5.31
N ASP A 173 18.06 -47.03 -4.48
CA ASP A 173 17.04 -46.37 -3.68
C ASP A 173 17.51 -46.21 -2.22
N ALA A 174 17.11 -45.14 -1.55
CA ALA A 174 17.37 -44.98 -0.12
C ALA A 174 16.19 -44.33 0.62
N VAL A 175 15.98 -44.75 1.86
CA VAL A 175 14.99 -44.19 2.79
C VAL A 175 15.67 -43.90 4.12
N LEU A 176 15.73 -42.62 4.50
CA LEU A 176 16.23 -42.16 5.78
C LEU A 176 15.05 -41.64 6.62
N GLU A 177 14.70 -42.39 7.66
CA GLU A 177 13.50 -42.16 8.46
C GLU A 177 13.62 -40.94 9.38
N LYS A 178 12.48 -40.33 9.73
CA LYS A 178 12.46 -39.25 10.72
C LYS A 178 13.02 -39.74 12.06
N GLY A 179 13.96 -38.96 12.61
CA GLY A 179 14.65 -39.29 13.86
C GLY A 179 16.03 -39.91 13.67
N SER A 180 16.48 -40.16 12.44
CA SER A 180 17.90 -40.30 12.15
C SER A 180 18.57 -38.92 12.06
N ARG A 181 19.90 -38.86 12.27
CA ARG A 181 20.67 -37.62 12.21
C ARG A 181 22.00 -37.81 11.51
N ILE A 182 22.37 -36.87 10.65
CA ILE A 182 23.67 -36.84 9.98
C ILE A 182 24.42 -35.58 10.45
N ILE A 183 25.70 -35.74 10.76
CA ILE A 183 26.56 -34.64 11.21
C ILE A 183 27.85 -34.66 10.39
N VAL A 184 28.16 -33.54 9.74
CA VAL A 184 29.41 -33.34 9.02
C VAL A 184 30.26 -32.33 9.80
N ASP A 185 31.24 -32.81 10.56
CA ASP A 185 32.21 -31.96 11.23
C ASP A 185 33.38 -31.61 10.32
N ALA A 186 34.31 -30.78 10.83
CA ALA A 186 35.58 -30.46 10.20
C ALA A 186 36.26 -31.70 9.58
N GLY A 187 36.62 -31.55 8.30
CA GLY A 187 37.51 -32.46 7.58
C GLY A 187 38.93 -32.44 8.16
N TYR A 188 39.79 -33.32 7.67
CA TYR A 188 41.15 -33.48 8.17
C TYR A 188 41.95 -32.18 8.09
N GLY A 189 41.86 -31.45 6.97
CA GLY A 189 42.59 -30.20 6.77
C GLY A 189 42.26 -29.13 7.80
N GLU A 190 40.97 -28.86 8.00
CA GLU A 190 40.47 -27.91 8.99
C GLU A 190 40.81 -28.36 10.43
N ALA A 191 40.54 -29.62 10.77
CA ALA A 191 40.72 -30.15 12.12
C ALA A 191 42.18 -30.10 12.60
N ASN A 192 43.14 -30.13 11.68
CA ASN A 192 44.57 -30.05 11.95
C ASN A 192 45.17 -28.64 11.73
N GLY A 193 44.35 -27.63 11.41
CA GLY A 193 44.79 -26.26 11.22
C GLY A 193 45.70 -26.06 10.00
N LEU A 194 45.51 -26.84 8.95
CA LEU A 194 46.28 -26.76 7.72
C LEU A 194 45.76 -25.63 6.82
N SER A 195 46.66 -24.98 6.07
CA SER A 195 46.28 -24.13 4.95
C SER A 195 45.84 -24.99 3.77
N TYR A 196 44.78 -24.56 3.07
CA TYR A 196 44.37 -25.25 1.86
C TYR A 196 45.53 -25.23 0.83
N PRO A 197 45.82 -26.34 0.14
CA PRO A 197 46.99 -26.44 -0.75
C PRO A 197 46.96 -25.45 -1.93
N LYS A 198 45.77 -25.19 -2.49
CA LYS A 198 45.56 -24.19 -3.55
C LYS A 198 45.30 -22.82 -2.94
N LYS A 199 45.93 -21.79 -3.49
CA LYS A 199 45.72 -20.41 -3.02
C LYS A 199 44.26 -19.97 -3.27
N ASN A 200 43.66 -19.31 -2.27
CA ASN A 200 42.29 -18.77 -2.31
C ASN A 200 41.18 -19.81 -2.46
N ASP A 201 41.41 -21.03 -1.98
CA ASP A 201 40.42 -22.10 -2.00
C ASP A 201 40.17 -22.56 -0.55
N ILE A 202 39.07 -23.28 -0.31
CA ILE A 202 38.57 -23.62 1.02
C ILE A 202 38.47 -25.12 1.21
N TRP A 203 38.59 -25.56 2.47
CA TRP A 203 38.35 -26.95 2.82
C TRP A 203 36.90 -27.35 2.50
N GLN A 204 36.71 -28.59 2.05
CA GLN A 204 35.40 -29.19 1.82
C GLN A 204 35.24 -30.35 2.80
N ALA A 205 34.62 -30.10 3.95
CA ALA A 205 34.54 -31.11 5.00
C ALA A 205 33.78 -32.39 4.58
N GLY A 206 32.87 -32.28 3.61
CA GLY A 206 32.15 -33.42 3.03
C GLY A 206 30.65 -33.16 2.82
N THR A 207 29.97 -34.16 2.27
CA THR A 207 28.54 -34.14 1.93
C THR A 207 27.74 -35.08 2.82
N ALA A 208 26.59 -34.62 3.34
CA ALA A 208 25.78 -35.44 4.25
C ALA A 208 24.98 -36.52 3.50
N ILE A 209 24.37 -36.18 2.37
CA ILE A 209 23.71 -37.14 1.47
C ILE A 209 24.07 -36.76 0.04
N ASP A 210 24.76 -37.65 -0.64
CA ASP A 210 25.08 -37.55 -2.05
C ASP A 210 24.34 -38.63 -2.83
N ALA A 211 23.74 -38.26 -3.94
CA ALA A 211 22.96 -39.15 -4.79
C ALA A 211 23.22 -38.85 -6.26
N ASP A 212 23.66 -39.86 -7.01
CA ASP A 212 24.00 -39.72 -8.41
C ASP A 212 23.27 -40.73 -9.31
N GLY A 213 23.17 -40.38 -10.58
CA GLY A 213 22.60 -41.23 -11.61
C GLY A 213 21.09 -41.42 -11.40
N SER A 214 20.61 -42.65 -11.56
CA SER A 214 19.18 -42.95 -11.44
C SER A 214 18.69 -43.11 -9.99
N ALA A 215 19.45 -42.58 -9.02
CA ALA A 215 19.18 -42.73 -7.59
C ALA A 215 17.85 -42.09 -7.17
N ARG A 216 17.19 -42.71 -6.19
CA ARG A 216 15.96 -42.18 -5.56
C ARG A 216 16.07 -42.22 -4.04
N VAL A 217 16.25 -41.06 -3.44
CA VAL A 217 16.40 -40.90 -1.99
C VAL A 217 15.16 -40.24 -1.40
N LYS A 218 14.63 -40.83 -0.33
CA LYS A 218 13.62 -40.21 0.54
C LYS A 218 14.25 -39.96 1.89
N THR A 219 14.23 -38.72 2.37
CA THR A 219 14.90 -38.37 3.63
C THR A 219 14.06 -37.48 4.53
N SER A 220 14.07 -37.83 5.81
CA SER A 220 13.59 -37.02 6.92
C SER A 220 14.64 -36.94 8.04
N ALA A 221 15.88 -37.31 7.75
CA ALA A 221 16.99 -37.23 8.70
C ALA A 221 17.30 -35.78 9.04
N ASP A 222 17.64 -35.41 10.27
CA ASP A 222 18.12 -34.04 10.52
C ASP A 222 19.62 -33.94 10.20
N ILE A 223 20.06 -32.86 9.54
CA ILE A 223 21.44 -32.64 9.11
C ILE A 223 22.07 -31.46 9.87
N GLU A 224 23.32 -31.63 10.28
CA GLU A 224 24.15 -30.56 10.84
C GLU A 224 25.48 -30.46 10.11
N LEU A 225 25.72 -29.28 9.54
CA LEU A 225 26.93 -28.95 8.81
C LEU A 225 27.79 -28.06 9.71
N ASN A 226 28.89 -28.61 10.25
CA ASN A 226 29.76 -27.92 11.19
C ASN A 226 31.13 -27.61 10.60
N GLY A 227 31.62 -28.42 9.65
CA GLY A 227 32.90 -28.20 8.98
C GLY A 227 32.84 -27.09 7.92
N ILE A 228 34.00 -26.55 7.57
CA ILE A 228 34.17 -25.62 6.45
C ILE A 228 33.83 -26.35 5.14
N GLY A 229 33.07 -25.71 4.25
CA GLY A 229 32.70 -26.30 2.96
C GLY A 229 31.78 -27.52 3.06
N ALA A 230 31.16 -27.77 4.21
CA ALA A 230 30.23 -28.89 4.38
C ALA A 230 28.94 -28.69 3.60
N GLN A 231 28.43 -29.78 3.03
CA GLN A 231 27.23 -29.81 2.21
C GLN A 231 26.15 -30.74 2.78
N GLY A 232 24.89 -30.34 2.64
CA GLY A 232 23.72 -31.09 3.09
C GLY A 232 23.31 -32.18 2.10
N LEU A 233 22.48 -31.81 1.14
CA LEU A 233 21.96 -32.72 0.11
C LEU A 233 22.63 -32.39 -1.22
N GLU A 234 23.03 -33.39 -1.99
CA GLU A 234 23.48 -33.26 -3.38
C GLU A 234 22.72 -34.27 -4.24
N ALA A 235 22.28 -33.84 -5.42
CA ALA A 235 21.59 -34.67 -6.39
C ALA A 235 22.17 -34.41 -7.77
N ASP A 236 22.83 -35.42 -8.33
CA ASP A 236 23.58 -35.31 -9.57
C ASP A 236 23.07 -36.32 -10.62
N TYR A 237 23.29 -36.05 -11.91
CA TYR A 237 23.00 -36.94 -13.05
C TYR A 237 21.59 -37.59 -13.03
N ASP A 238 20.52 -36.79 -13.05
CA ASP A 238 19.10 -37.21 -12.95
C ASP A 238 18.64 -37.78 -11.58
N ALA A 239 19.49 -37.75 -10.54
CA ALA A 239 19.12 -38.25 -9.22
C ALA A 239 17.94 -37.48 -8.61
N LYS A 240 17.16 -38.17 -7.77
CA LYS A 240 15.95 -37.61 -7.16
C LYS A 240 15.99 -37.71 -5.65
N ILE A 241 15.91 -36.56 -4.98
CA ILE A 241 15.79 -36.48 -3.52
C ILE A 241 14.43 -35.89 -3.13
N GLU A 242 13.63 -36.68 -2.41
CA GLU A 242 12.41 -36.24 -1.73
C GLU A 242 12.73 -36.02 -0.25
N ALA A 243 12.98 -34.77 0.14
CA ALA A 243 13.20 -34.38 1.53
C ALA A 243 11.87 -33.94 2.16
N SER A 244 11.53 -34.49 3.33
CA SER A 244 10.30 -34.13 4.04
C SER A 244 10.47 -34.08 5.55
N ASP A 245 9.85 -33.08 6.19
CA ASP A 245 9.89 -32.88 7.66
C ASP A 245 11.33 -32.86 8.20
N HIS A 246 12.22 -32.17 7.49
CA HIS A 246 13.66 -32.27 7.63
C HIS A 246 14.25 -30.95 8.16
N LYS A 247 15.22 -31.00 9.08
CA LYS A 247 16.01 -29.82 9.45
C LYS A 247 17.45 -29.90 8.93
N ILE A 248 17.98 -28.80 8.37
CA ILE A 248 19.38 -28.65 7.96
C ILE A 248 19.94 -27.40 8.65
N ASN A 249 20.97 -27.56 9.49
CA ASN A 249 21.63 -26.45 10.17
C ASN A 249 23.01 -26.18 9.56
N LEU A 250 23.28 -24.92 9.22
CA LEU A 250 24.52 -24.44 8.60
C LEU A 250 25.35 -23.70 9.66
N ASN A 251 26.30 -24.40 10.27
CA ASN A 251 27.12 -23.91 11.39
C ASN A 251 28.57 -23.59 11.01
N GLY A 252 29.11 -24.26 10.00
CA GLY A 252 30.45 -24.05 9.48
C GLY A 252 30.58 -22.80 8.62
N TYR A 253 31.81 -22.39 8.34
CA TYR A 253 32.09 -21.33 7.37
C TYR A 253 31.95 -21.90 5.95
N PHE A 254 31.21 -21.22 5.08
CA PHE A 254 30.89 -21.68 3.72
C PHE A 254 30.17 -23.03 3.75
N ASN A 255 28.89 -23.03 4.12
CA ASN A 255 28.06 -24.23 4.07
C ASN A 255 27.00 -24.12 2.98
N LEU A 256 26.73 -25.24 2.32
CA LEU A 256 25.73 -25.40 1.28
C LEU A 256 24.63 -26.36 1.77
N ALA A 257 23.37 -25.92 1.78
CA ALA A 257 22.30 -26.78 2.28
C ALA A 257 21.86 -27.82 1.25
N VAL A 258 21.61 -27.41 -0.01
CA VAL A 258 21.17 -28.30 -1.09
C VAL A 258 21.87 -27.95 -2.40
N GLY A 259 22.34 -28.97 -3.11
CA GLY A 259 22.87 -28.91 -4.46
C GLY A 259 22.06 -29.79 -5.39
N ALA A 260 21.80 -29.32 -6.62
CA ALA A 260 21.27 -30.16 -7.68
C ALA A 260 21.99 -29.83 -8.98
N GLU A 261 22.71 -30.82 -9.50
CA GLU A 261 23.59 -30.70 -10.65
C GLU A 261 23.16 -31.68 -11.76
N ASP A 262 23.48 -31.35 -13.01
CA ASP A 262 23.30 -32.22 -14.19
C ASP A 262 21.95 -32.99 -14.26
N GLY A 263 20.85 -32.27 -14.04
CA GLY A 263 19.48 -32.80 -14.11
C GLY A 263 18.95 -33.42 -12.82
N GLY A 264 19.72 -33.33 -11.75
CA GLY A 264 19.30 -33.61 -10.39
C GLY A 264 18.03 -32.87 -9.99
N GLN A 265 17.20 -33.54 -9.19
CA GLN A 265 15.89 -33.05 -8.77
C GLN A 265 15.69 -33.21 -7.27
N ILE A 266 15.49 -32.08 -6.59
CA ILE A 266 15.20 -32.05 -5.16
C ILE A 266 13.80 -31.48 -4.91
N HIS A 267 12.98 -32.23 -4.18
CA HIS A 267 11.70 -31.77 -3.66
C HIS A 267 11.75 -31.73 -2.14
N ALA A 268 11.77 -30.52 -1.58
CA ALA A 268 11.84 -30.26 -0.15
C ALA A 268 10.48 -29.80 0.38
N ARG A 269 9.76 -30.68 1.08
CA ARG A 269 8.47 -30.40 1.73
C ARG A 269 8.60 -30.22 3.23
N ASN A 270 8.18 -29.06 3.76
CA ASN A 270 8.32 -28.74 5.19
C ASN A 270 9.76 -28.93 5.71
N VAL A 271 10.72 -28.43 4.92
CA VAL A 271 12.15 -28.47 5.25
C VAL A 271 12.59 -27.13 5.81
N GLN A 272 13.38 -27.19 6.88
CA GLN A 272 13.90 -26.03 7.61
C GLN A 272 15.40 -25.91 7.38
N ILE A 273 15.84 -24.87 6.67
CA ILE A 273 17.25 -24.60 6.39
C ILE A 273 17.65 -23.35 7.17
N ASP A 274 18.42 -23.54 8.24
CA ASP A 274 18.77 -22.48 9.20
C ASP A 274 20.28 -22.23 9.22
N GLY A 275 20.70 -21.00 8.92
CA GLY A 275 22.05 -20.51 9.20
C GLY A 275 22.20 -20.04 10.63
N SER A 276 23.32 -20.37 11.30
CA SER A 276 23.48 -20.09 12.74
C SER A 276 24.42 -18.92 13.10
N ASN A 277 25.26 -18.44 12.17
CA ASN A 277 26.23 -17.38 12.43
C ASN A 277 26.21 -16.27 11.35
N SER A 278 26.17 -15.00 11.78
CA SER A 278 26.09 -13.85 10.88
C SER A 278 27.40 -13.50 10.15
N GLN A 279 28.51 -14.17 10.48
CA GLN A 279 29.83 -13.96 9.87
C GLN A 279 30.21 -15.05 8.84
N ASN A 280 29.48 -16.17 8.83
CA ASN A 280 29.79 -17.29 7.94
C ASN A 280 29.31 -16.99 6.51
N VAL A 281 29.99 -17.57 5.51
CA VAL A 281 29.39 -17.69 4.19
C VAL A 281 28.34 -18.80 4.21
N GLN A 282 27.13 -18.54 3.71
CA GLN A 282 26.01 -19.49 3.76
C GLN A 282 25.24 -19.49 2.43
N VAL A 283 25.06 -20.67 1.85
CA VAL A 283 24.33 -20.83 0.59
C VAL A 283 23.16 -21.78 0.81
N GLY A 284 21.95 -21.30 0.50
CA GLY A 284 20.73 -22.08 0.62
C GLY A 284 20.67 -23.19 -0.42
N ALA A 285 20.84 -22.82 -1.69
CA ALA A 285 20.82 -23.77 -2.80
C ALA A 285 21.88 -23.43 -3.86
N VAL A 286 22.41 -24.47 -4.50
CA VAL A 286 23.19 -24.38 -5.75
C VAL A 286 22.47 -25.25 -6.76
N LEU A 287 22.10 -24.67 -7.90
CA LEU A 287 21.50 -25.41 -9.00
C LEU A 287 22.33 -25.14 -10.24
N ALA A 288 22.95 -26.18 -10.77
CA ALA A 288 23.80 -26.08 -11.95
C ALA A 288 23.41 -27.14 -12.98
N HIS A 289 23.60 -26.82 -14.25
CA HIS A 289 23.36 -27.76 -15.34
C HIS A 289 24.51 -27.64 -16.33
N ASP A 290 25.51 -28.50 -16.19
CA ASP A 290 26.80 -28.46 -16.90
C ASP A 290 27.03 -29.77 -17.66
N VAL A 291 26.14 -30.07 -18.62
CA VAL A 291 26.18 -31.34 -19.35
C VAL A 291 26.85 -31.18 -20.71
N ASP A 292 27.98 -31.88 -20.88
CA ASP A 292 28.70 -32.06 -22.15
C ASP A 292 27.78 -32.58 -23.29
N TYR A 293 28.08 -32.14 -24.52
CA TYR A 293 27.29 -32.18 -25.76
C TYR A 293 26.57 -33.50 -26.17
N ASP A 294 26.80 -34.64 -25.50
CA ASP A 294 26.27 -35.96 -25.89
C ASP A 294 25.08 -36.47 -25.05
N LYS A 295 24.74 -35.84 -23.90
CA LYS A 295 23.57 -36.21 -23.08
C LYS A 295 22.64 -35.03 -22.85
N LYS A 296 21.42 -35.08 -23.42
CA LYS A 296 20.36 -34.10 -23.10
C LYS A 296 19.64 -34.50 -21.82
N LEU A 297 20.10 -33.97 -20.69
CA LEU A 297 19.43 -34.15 -19.39
C LEU A 297 18.34 -33.09 -19.21
N ALA A 298 17.43 -33.32 -18.26
CA ALA A 298 16.46 -32.31 -17.85
C ALA A 298 17.17 -31.20 -17.05
N PRO A 299 16.64 -29.97 -16.96
CA PRO A 299 17.24 -28.93 -16.13
C PRO A 299 17.20 -29.33 -14.65
N SER A 300 18.28 -29.00 -13.93
CA SER A 300 18.37 -29.23 -12.49
C SER A 300 17.29 -28.44 -11.76
N THR A 301 16.57 -29.09 -10.85
CA THR A 301 15.35 -28.53 -10.25
C THR A 301 15.34 -28.63 -8.73
N LEU A 302 15.01 -27.53 -8.06
CA LEU A 302 14.66 -27.50 -6.64
C LEU A 302 13.22 -27.02 -6.47
N THR A 303 12.43 -27.75 -5.70
CA THR A 303 11.09 -27.34 -5.27
C THR A 303 11.02 -27.23 -3.75
N LEU A 304 10.79 -26.02 -3.26
CA LEU A 304 10.48 -25.71 -1.87
C LEU A 304 8.95 -25.66 -1.70
N ASP A 305 8.39 -26.59 -0.92
CA ASP A 305 6.96 -26.72 -0.65
C ASP A 305 6.69 -26.59 0.85
N SER A 306 6.09 -25.47 1.28
CA SER A 306 5.94 -25.11 2.71
C SER A 306 7.27 -25.17 3.49
N SER A 307 8.38 -24.82 2.83
CA SER A 307 9.75 -24.91 3.37
C SER A 307 10.32 -23.52 3.64
N HIS A 308 11.36 -23.44 4.46
CA HIS A 308 12.04 -22.16 4.69
C HIS A 308 13.56 -22.24 4.59
N ILE A 309 14.13 -21.18 4.06
CA ILE A 309 15.56 -20.88 4.03
C ILE A 309 15.78 -19.59 4.79
N ARG A 310 16.52 -19.63 5.90
CA ARG A 310 16.81 -18.45 6.74
C ARG A 310 18.30 -18.35 6.99
N LEU A 311 18.93 -17.41 6.29
CA LEU A 311 20.38 -17.19 6.33
C LEU A 311 20.65 -15.79 6.92
N PRO A 312 20.95 -15.68 8.22
CA PRO A 312 21.13 -14.39 8.89
C PRO A 312 22.43 -13.66 8.53
N SER A 313 23.37 -14.34 7.85
CA SER A 313 24.65 -13.75 7.45
C SER A 313 24.52 -12.70 6.35
N LYS A 314 25.36 -11.66 6.40
CA LYS A 314 25.53 -10.72 5.27
C LYS A 314 26.28 -11.34 4.09
N ASN A 315 26.95 -12.46 4.30
CA ASN A 315 27.61 -13.21 3.24
C ASN A 315 26.74 -14.43 2.89
N SER A 316 25.49 -14.20 2.48
CA SER A 316 24.56 -15.29 2.18
C SER A 316 23.83 -15.13 0.87
N ALA A 317 23.59 -16.28 0.22
CA ALA A 317 22.80 -16.39 -0.99
C ALA A 317 21.68 -17.41 -0.79
N GLY A 318 20.46 -17.05 -1.20
CA GLY A 318 19.31 -17.95 -1.19
C GLY A 318 19.48 -19.09 -2.20
N ALA A 319 19.77 -18.75 -3.46
CA ALA A 319 20.14 -19.71 -4.50
C ALA A 319 21.19 -19.15 -5.48
N LEU A 320 22.15 -19.98 -5.86
CA LEU A 320 23.01 -19.80 -7.03
C LEU A 320 22.41 -20.62 -8.18
N LEU A 321 22.26 -20.01 -9.35
CA LEU A 321 21.48 -20.59 -10.46
C LEU A 321 22.29 -20.58 -11.77
N HIS A 322 22.44 -21.74 -12.39
CA HIS A 322 23.01 -21.93 -13.72
C HIS A 322 22.18 -22.97 -14.49
N GLY A 323 21.42 -22.53 -15.51
CA GLY A 323 20.61 -23.43 -16.33
C GLY A 323 19.52 -24.21 -15.60
N SER A 324 18.88 -23.60 -14.61
CA SER A 324 18.11 -24.34 -13.58
C SER A 324 16.69 -23.81 -13.34
N VAL A 325 15.88 -24.64 -12.67
CA VAL A 325 14.51 -24.31 -12.26
C VAL A 325 14.36 -24.34 -10.74
N LEU A 326 14.00 -23.19 -10.16
CA LEU A 326 13.67 -23.08 -8.74
C LEU A 326 12.17 -22.80 -8.55
N ASN A 327 11.49 -23.65 -7.80
CA ASN A 327 10.08 -23.45 -7.42
C ASN A 327 9.98 -23.18 -5.92
N VAL A 328 9.34 -22.07 -5.54
CA VAL A 328 9.07 -21.64 -4.16
C VAL A 328 7.55 -21.56 -3.98
N GLU A 329 6.97 -22.56 -3.34
CA GLU A 329 5.52 -22.79 -3.35
C GLU A 329 4.93 -22.94 -1.94
N ASN A 330 3.61 -22.74 -1.84
CA ASN A 330 2.77 -23.10 -0.69
C ASN A 330 3.24 -22.53 0.65
N GLY A 331 3.42 -21.21 0.73
CA GLY A 331 3.80 -20.53 1.97
C GLY A 331 5.27 -20.69 2.32
N SER A 332 6.12 -21.04 1.35
CA SER A 332 7.56 -21.10 1.55
C SER A 332 8.14 -19.70 1.76
N GLU A 333 9.24 -19.63 2.52
CA GLU A 333 9.94 -18.39 2.86
C GLU A 333 11.44 -18.51 2.58
N MET A 334 12.01 -17.55 1.85
CA MET A 334 13.46 -17.44 1.67
C MET A 334 13.93 -16.07 2.18
N ASP A 335 14.85 -16.05 3.14
CA ASP A 335 15.49 -14.85 3.69
C ASP A 335 17.01 -15.01 3.66
N ALA A 336 17.65 -14.23 2.79
CA ALA A 336 19.10 -14.16 2.63
C ALA A 336 19.53 -12.72 2.34
N ASP A 337 20.84 -12.45 2.38
CA ASP A 337 21.35 -11.14 1.98
C ASP A 337 21.11 -10.89 0.49
N ILE A 338 21.46 -11.86 -0.34
CA ILE A 338 21.10 -11.91 -1.76
C ILE A 338 20.15 -13.09 -1.97
N ALA A 339 18.96 -12.87 -2.52
CA ALA A 339 18.03 -13.98 -2.74
C ALA A 339 18.49 -14.88 -3.90
N PHE A 340 18.78 -14.28 -5.06
CA PHE A 340 19.22 -15.01 -6.24
C PHE A 340 20.48 -14.42 -6.83
N ILE A 341 21.43 -15.31 -7.16
CA ILE A 341 22.63 -14.97 -7.92
C ILE A 341 22.58 -15.76 -9.22
N ASN A 342 22.62 -15.04 -10.34
CA ASN A 342 22.86 -15.68 -11.63
C ASN A 342 24.32 -16.13 -11.65
N TRP A 343 24.55 -17.42 -11.82
CA TRP A 343 25.88 -18.03 -11.76
C TRP A 343 26.21 -18.72 -13.09
N ALA A 344 27.49 -18.77 -13.43
CA ALA A 344 28.00 -19.42 -14.62
C ALA A 344 29.31 -20.13 -14.34
N VAL A 345 29.38 -21.40 -14.71
CA VAL A 345 30.55 -22.26 -14.54
C VAL A 345 31.01 -22.71 -15.93
N THR A 346 31.83 -21.88 -16.58
CA THR A 346 32.53 -22.17 -17.86
C THR A 346 31.69 -22.43 -19.12
N ASP A 347 32.33 -22.18 -20.27
CA ASP A 347 31.75 -22.10 -21.62
C ASP A 347 31.08 -23.41 -22.07
N GLU A 348 29.85 -23.31 -22.60
CA GLU A 348 29.36 -23.96 -23.83
C GLU A 348 27.84 -24.26 -23.83
N SER A 349 27.11 -24.04 -22.73
CA SER A 349 25.69 -24.41 -22.66
C SER A 349 24.72 -23.21 -22.49
N GLU A 350 23.83 -23.00 -23.47
CA GLU A 350 22.78 -21.96 -23.45
C GLU A 350 21.57 -22.43 -22.60
N HIS A 351 21.63 -22.25 -21.28
CA HIS A 351 20.52 -22.66 -20.40
C HIS A 351 19.96 -21.49 -19.58
N ASP A 352 18.66 -21.23 -19.76
CA ASP A 352 17.93 -20.15 -19.07
C ASP A 352 17.60 -20.53 -17.61
N ASN A 353 17.68 -19.55 -16.71
CA ASN A 353 17.26 -19.72 -15.32
C ASN A 353 15.80 -19.32 -15.14
N THR A 354 15.02 -20.20 -14.49
CA THR A 354 13.61 -19.93 -14.18
C THR A 354 13.33 -20.05 -12.68
N VAL A 355 12.79 -18.99 -12.09
CA VAL A 355 12.34 -18.98 -10.69
C VAL A 355 10.83 -18.78 -10.65
N ASN A 356 10.10 -19.72 -10.07
CA ASN A 356 8.65 -19.65 -9.90
C ASN A 356 8.29 -19.50 -8.42
N ILE A 357 7.54 -18.46 -8.07
CA ILE A 357 7.22 -18.09 -6.69
C ILE A 357 5.69 -17.98 -6.55
N ARG A 358 5.07 -18.94 -5.87
CA ARG A 358 3.61 -19.02 -5.74
C ARG A 358 3.18 -19.06 -4.28
N ASN A 359 2.28 -18.16 -3.90
CA ASN A 359 1.77 -18.06 -2.53
C ASN A 359 2.88 -18.02 -1.47
N SER A 360 3.99 -17.36 -1.77
CA SER A 360 5.24 -17.47 -1.01
C SER A 360 5.96 -16.12 -0.87
N GLN A 361 7.01 -16.10 -0.03
CA GLN A 361 7.78 -14.90 0.23
C GLN A 361 9.27 -15.13 -0.05
N VAL A 362 9.88 -14.19 -0.76
CA VAL A 362 11.33 -14.16 -1.01
C VAL A 362 11.88 -12.80 -0.61
N ILE A 363 12.91 -12.81 0.23
CA ILE A 363 13.55 -11.65 0.82
C ILE A 363 15.04 -11.69 0.50
N GLY A 364 15.43 -10.83 -0.44
CA GLY A 364 16.80 -10.37 -0.55
C GLY A 364 16.95 -9.10 0.29
N ARG A 365 17.67 -9.17 1.41
CA ARG A 365 17.83 -8.01 2.30
C ARG A 365 18.64 -6.90 1.65
N ASP A 366 19.63 -7.27 0.83
CA ASP A 366 20.38 -6.38 -0.04
C ASP A 366 19.78 -6.40 -1.45
N TYR A 367 19.91 -7.53 -2.16
CA TYR A 367 19.44 -7.73 -3.53
C TYR A 367 18.48 -8.92 -3.65
N LEU A 368 17.37 -8.71 -4.34
CA LEU A 368 16.51 -9.80 -4.82
C LEU A 368 17.25 -10.62 -5.89
N LEU A 369 17.90 -9.91 -6.81
CA LEU A 369 18.69 -10.49 -7.89
C LEU A 369 19.99 -9.71 -8.04
N ASP A 370 21.11 -10.42 -8.04
CA ASP A 370 22.41 -9.86 -8.31
C ASP A 370 23.13 -10.66 -9.40
N THR A 371 23.57 -9.96 -10.45
CA THR A 371 24.44 -10.54 -11.48
C THR A 371 25.90 -10.14 -11.28
N HIS A 372 26.20 -9.31 -10.27
CA HIS A 372 27.57 -9.06 -9.85
C HIS A 372 27.89 -10.05 -8.76
N LEU A 373 28.89 -10.90 -9.00
CA LEU A 373 29.35 -11.84 -8.00
C LEU A 373 29.84 -11.05 -6.77
N PRO A 374 29.30 -11.33 -5.57
CA PRO A 374 29.76 -10.66 -4.37
C PRO A 374 31.20 -11.07 -4.06
N ARG A 375 31.99 -10.17 -3.47
CA ARG A 375 33.42 -10.42 -3.18
C ARG A 375 33.66 -11.72 -2.39
N TRP A 376 32.78 -12.05 -1.45
CA TRP A 376 32.90 -13.27 -0.66
C TRP A 376 32.76 -14.55 -1.50
N LEU A 377 32.12 -14.48 -2.67
CA LEU A 377 32.02 -15.59 -3.62
C LEU A 377 33.19 -15.59 -4.61
N GLU A 378 33.64 -14.41 -5.04
CA GLU A 378 34.84 -14.25 -5.89
C GLU A 378 36.11 -14.76 -5.20
N GLU A 379 36.29 -14.42 -3.92
CA GLU A 379 37.43 -14.82 -3.10
C GLU A 379 37.53 -16.34 -2.94
N VAL A 380 36.42 -17.06 -3.08
CA VAL A 380 36.37 -18.53 -2.95
C VAL A 380 36.59 -19.23 -4.29
N GLN A 381 36.25 -18.61 -5.42
CA GLN A 381 36.28 -19.26 -6.74
C GLN A 381 37.52 -18.94 -7.59
N GLY A 382 38.26 -17.87 -7.26
CA GLY A 382 39.64 -17.67 -7.75
C GLY A 382 39.83 -17.49 -9.27
N LYS A 383 38.80 -17.13 -10.05
CA LYS A 383 38.92 -16.86 -11.50
C LYS A 383 38.44 -15.46 -11.87
N ASP A 384 39.24 -14.75 -12.68
CA ASP A 384 39.01 -13.36 -13.08
C ASP A 384 37.87 -13.14 -14.11
N ASP A 385 37.33 -14.21 -14.74
CA ASP A 385 36.33 -14.11 -15.84
C ASP A 385 34.88 -14.48 -15.45
N LEU A 386 34.63 -14.91 -14.20
CA LEU A 386 33.32 -15.41 -13.77
C LEU A 386 32.20 -14.35 -13.81
N GLN A 387 32.56 -13.06 -13.69
CA GLN A 387 31.59 -11.97 -13.76
C GLN A 387 31.02 -11.76 -15.17
N LEU A 388 31.81 -12.03 -16.23
CA LEU A 388 31.35 -11.93 -17.61
C LEU A 388 30.34 -13.01 -17.91
N GLU A 389 30.66 -14.25 -17.53
CA GLU A 389 29.85 -15.43 -17.83
C GLU A 389 28.53 -15.43 -17.06
N ALA A 390 28.52 -15.02 -15.78
CA ALA A 390 27.31 -14.91 -14.98
C ALA A 390 26.27 -13.93 -15.55
N SER A 391 26.69 -13.02 -16.44
CA SER A 391 25.82 -12.01 -17.03
C SER A 391 25.19 -12.43 -18.36
N ARG A 392 25.58 -13.57 -18.96
CA ARG A 392 25.18 -14.00 -20.31
C ARG A 392 23.82 -14.67 -20.41
N PHE A 393 23.33 -15.30 -19.34
CA PHE A 393 22.14 -16.14 -19.40
C PHE A 393 20.86 -15.42 -19.00
N ASP A 394 19.75 -15.76 -19.67
CA ASP A 394 18.43 -15.24 -19.34
C ASP A 394 18.01 -15.69 -17.94
N MET A 395 17.34 -14.80 -17.23
CA MET A 395 16.72 -15.11 -15.95
C MET A 395 15.29 -14.60 -15.91
N THR A 396 14.35 -15.51 -15.69
CA THR A 396 12.93 -15.17 -15.53
C THR A 396 12.45 -15.48 -14.12
N ILE A 397 11.98 -14.47 -13.41
CA ILE A 397 11.30 -14.60 -12.11
C ILE A 397 9.79 -14.45 -12.32
N ASN A 398 9.03 -15.51 -12.05
CA ASN A 398 7.57 -15.56 -12.13
C ASN A 398 6.96 -15.56 -10.72
N ALA A 399 6.35 -14.46 -10.29
CA ALA A 399 5.66 -14.37 -9.01
C ALA A 399 4.14 -14.29 -9.18
N ALA A 400 3.41 -15.12 -8.43
CA ALA A 400 1.95 -15.15 -8.39
C ALA A 400 1.45 -15.22 -6.94
N ASN A 401 0.62 -14.25 -6.53
CA ASN A 401 0.17 -14.09 -5.14
C ASN A 401 1.32 -14.16 -4.12
N SER A 402 2.43 -13.51 -4.43
CA SER A 402 3.68 -13.63 -3.69
C SER A 402 4.27 -12.27 -3.33
N THR A 403 5.14 -12.24 -2.32
CA THR A 403 5.87 -11.03 -1.91
C THR A 403 7.36 -11.19 -2.18
N LEU A 404 7.92 -10.26 -2.93
CA LEU A 404 9.36 -10.16 -3.21
C LEU A 404 9.92 -8.93 -2.51
N HIS A 405 11.09 -9.03 -1.92
CA HIS A 405 11.81 -7.90 -1.33
C HIS A 405 13.27 -7.88 -1.82
N GLY A 406 13.78 -6.68 -2.07
CA GLY A 406 15.15 -6.45 -2.51
C GLY A 406 15.21 -5.78 -3.89
N GLY A 407 16.31 -5.12 -4.18
CA GLY A 407 16.56 -4.50 -5.49
C GLY A 407 17.17 -5.48 -6.49
N THR A 408 17.29 -5.08 -7.74
CA THR A 408 17.97 -5.86 -8.78
C THR A 408 19.22 -5.15 -9.27
N ARG A 409 20.31 -5.87 -9.46
CA ARG A 409 21.54 -5.31 -10.01
C ARG A 409 22.03 -6.15 -11.18
N ILE A 410 21.94 -5.57 -12.37
CA ILE A 410 22.44 -6.15 -13.62
C ILE A 410 23.68 -5.40 -14.11
N ASN A 411 24.60 -6.08 -14.79
CA ASN A 411 25.85 -5.47 -15.25
C ASN A 411 25.66 -4.60 -16.51
N HIS A 412 25.35 -3.33 -16.28
CA HIS A 412 25.13 -2.33 -17.33
C HIS A 412 26.33 -2.03 -18.22
N GLN A 413 27.55 -2.22 -17.72
CA GLN A 413 28.76 -1.90 -18.49
C GLN A 413 28.91 -2.88 -19.65
N LEU A 414 28.70 -4.18 -19.39
CA LEU A 414 28.76 -5.23 -20.40
C LEU A 414 27.72 -5.00 -21.52
N ARG A 415 26.50 -4.57 -21.15
CA ARG A 415 25.46 -4.24 -22.13
C ARG A 415 25.82 -3.06 -23.04
N ARG A 416 26.48 -2.03 -22.48
CA ARG A 416 26.89 -0.83 -23.23
C ARG A 416 28.07 -1.10 -24.18
N SER A 417 28.90 -2.10 -23.88
CA SER A 417 29.98 -2.54 -24.78
C SER A 417 29.52 -3.40 -25.95
N GLY A 418 28.22 -3.69 -26.08
CA GLY A 418 27.68 -4.53 -27.14
C GLY A 418 28.01 -6.02 -26.99
N GLN A 419 28.30 -6.47 -25.76
CA GLN A 419 28.44 -7.88 -25.46
C GLN A 419 27.07 -8.55 -25.30
N ASP A 420 27.01 -9.83 -25.62
CA ASP A 420 25.81 -10.64 -25.49
C ASP A 420 25.55 -10.88 -23.99
N ILE A 421 24.46 -10.30 -23.48
CA ILE A 421 24.04 -10.49 -22.11
C ILE A 421 22.60 -10.98 -22.09
N GLY A 422 22.30 -11.79 -21.10
CA GLY A 422 20.97 -12.37 -20.92
C GLY A 422 19.91 -11.31 -20.65
N THR A 423 18.67 -11.73 -20.82
CA THR A 423 17.47 -10.98 -20.52
C THR A 423 17.01 -11.26 -19.09
N TYR A 424 16.97 -10.21 -18.28
CA TYR A 424 16.51 -10.25 -16.89
C TYR A 424 15.06 -9.80 -16.79
N ARG A 425 14.16 -10.76 -16.57
CA ARG A 425 12.71 -10.57 -16.59
C ARG A 425 12.07 -10.82 -15.24
N ILE A 426 11.17 -9.92 -14.84
CA ILE A 426 10.27 -10.13 -13.69
C ILE A 426 8.83 -10.09 -14.18
N ASN A 427 8.09 -11.17 -13.92
CA ASN A 427 6.66 -11.29 -14.17
C ASN A 427 5.91 -11.31 -12.82
N LEU A 428 5.02 -10.34 -12.59
CA LEU A 428 4.20 -10.24 -11.37
C LEU A 428 2.73 -10.43 -11.72
N ARG A 429 2.08 -11.42 -11.09
CA ARG A 429 0.66 -11.77 -11.31
C ARG A 429 -0.08 -11.93 -9.98
N ASP A 430 -1.41 -11.98 -10.05
CA ASP A 430 -2.28 -12.37 -8.94
C ASP A 430 -2.05 -11.57 -7.64
N ASN A 431 -2.02 -10.23 -7.72
CA ASN A 431 -1.81 -9.34 -6.57
C ASN A 431 -0.44 -9.55 -5.87
N SER A 432 0.58 -9.92 -6.64
CA SER A 432 1.95 -9.97 -6.14
C SER A 432 2.47 -8.57 -5.80
N THR A 433 3.39 -8.49 -4.84
CA THR A 433 4.06 -7.24 -4.46
C THR A 433 5.56 -7.40 -4.52
N TRP A 434 6.23 -6.49 -5.23
CA TRP A 434 7.69 -6.36 -5.19
C TRP A 434 8.09 -5.08 -4.44
N GLN A 435 8.81 -5.24 -3.34
CA GLN A 435 9.29 -4.16 -2.48
C GLN A 435 10.76 -3.83 -2.79
N ILE A 436 10.98 -2.68 -3.40
CA ILE A 436 12.30 -2.20 -3.82
C ILE A 436 12.95 -1.41 -2.68
N ASN A 437 14.15 -1.82 -2.26
CA ASN A 437 14.92 -1.20 -1.16
C ASN A 437 16.07 -0.31 -1.63
N ARG A 438 16.49 -0.42 -2.89
CA ARG A 438 17.56 0.38 -3.52
C ARG A 438 17.32 0.60 -5.01
N ASP A 439 18.19 1.37 -5.65
CA ASP A 439 18.18 1.48 -7.11
C ASP A 439 18.23 0.10 -7.76
N SER A 440 17.33 -0.13 -8.70
CA SER A 440 17.06 -1.44 -9.28
C SER A 440 17.02 -1.34 -10.79
N VAL A 441 17.59 -2.33 -11.45
CA VAL A 441 17.56 -2.40 -12.91
C VAL A 441 17.29 -3.82 -13.42
N LEU A 442 16.49 -3.90 -14.48
CA LEU A 442 16.12 -5.13 -15.17
C LEU A 442 15.76 -4.83 -16.63
N ASP A 443 15.47 -5.85 -17.43
CA ASP A 443 15.16 -5.70 -18.85
C ASP A 443 13.69 -5.60 -19.14
N VAL A 444 12.90 -6.53 -18.60
CA VAL A 444 11.46 -6.55 -18.84
C VAL A 444 10.68 -6.76 -17.55
N LEU A 445 9.71 -5.88 -17.32
CA LEU A 445 8.72 -6.01 -16.25
C LEU A 445 7.34 -6.25 -16.87
N ASP A 446 6.75 -7.41 -16.63
CA ASP A 446 5.34 -7.68 -16.93
C ASP A 446 4.57 -7.82 -15.62
N ALA A 447 3.85 -6.77 -15.24
CA ALA A 447 3.14 -6.71 -13.97
C ALA A 447 1.65 -6.53 -14.18
N GLN A 448 0.88 -7.59 -13.90
CA GLN A 448 -0.58 -7.63 -14.05
C GLN A 448 -1.24 -7.70 -12.68
N ASP A 449 -2.16 -6.76 -12.43
CA ASP A 449 -2.89 -6.60 -11.17
C ASP A 449 -1.98 -6.69 -9.93
N SER A 450 -0.77 -6.15 -10.04
CA SER A 450 0.31 -6.31 -9.05
C SER A 450 0.95 -4.96 -8.68
N THR A 451 1.67 -4.93 -7.57
CA THR A 451 2.26 -3.70 -7.01
C THR A 451 3.78 -3.74 -7.03
N VAL A 452 4.41 -2.66 -7.50
CA VAL A 452 5.83 -2.39 -7.28
C VAL A 452 5.92 -1.23 -6.29
N ALA A 453 6.47 -1.48 -5.11
CA ALA A 453 6.50 -0.53 -4.00
C ALA A 453 7.92 -0.10 -3.68
N PHE A 454 8.19 1.20 -3.77
CA PHE A 454 9.45 1.78 -3.37
C PHE A 454 9.44 1.96 -1.85
N THR A 455 10.30 1.20 -1.15
CA THR A 455 10.32 1.22 0.31
C THR A 455 10.84 2.56 0.84
N PRO A 456 10.17 3.20 1.80
CA PRO A 456 10.61 4.49 2.32
C PRO A 456 11.97 4.43 3.03
N ALA A 457 12.88 5.34 2.69
CA ALA A 457 14.21 5.45 3.32
C ALA A 457 14.53 6.90 3.73
N GLY A 458 13.66 7.50 4.55
CA GLY A 458 13.83 8.90 4.98
C GLY A 458 13.73 9.87 3.79
N ASN A 459 14.82 10.58 3.49
CA ASN A 459 14.92 11.52 2.36
C ASN A 459 15.65 10.93 1.15
N GLU A 460 15.96 9.63 1.17
CA GLU A 460 16.56 8.94 0.05
C GLU A 460 15.47 8.38 -0.86
N PHE A 461 15.64 8.65 -2.15
CA PHE A 461 14.75 8.21 -3.22
C PHE A 461 15.50 7.25 -4.13
N LYS A 462 14.76 6.34 -4.76
CA LYS A 462 15.33 5.26 -5.57
C LYS A 462 14.80 5.31 -6.99
N GLN A 463 15.50 4.60 -7.86
CA GLN A 463 15.13 4.47 -9.26
C GLN A 463 14.91 3.00 -9.62
N LEU A 464 13.86 2.74 -10.38
CA LEU A 464 13.70 1.50 -11.13
C LEU A 464 13.93 1.81 -12.61
N GLU A 465 15.01 1.28 -13.18
CA GLU A 465 15.26 1.35 -14.62
C GLU A 465 14.87 0.02 -15.28
N ILE A 466 14.11 0.11 -16.36
CA ILE A 466 13.69 -0.99 -17.22
C ILE A 466 14.34 -0.72 -18.58
N LEU A 467 15.35 -1.52 -18.93
CA LEU A 467 16.13 -1.32 -20.16
C LEU A 467 15.36 -1.68 -21.43
N GLY A 468 14.40 -2.59 -21.33
CA GLY A 468 13.46 -2.96 -22.39
C GLY A 468 12.04 -2.47 -22.07
N ASP A 469 11.09 -3.38 -22.13
CA ASP A 469 9.66 -3.06 -22.13
C ASP A 469 9.00 -3.18 -20.75
N LEU A 470 7.95 -2.37 -20.55
CA LEU A 470 7.02 -2.45 -19.42
C LEU A 470 5.64 -2.88 -19.94
N HIS A 471 5.11 -3.98 -19.41
CA HIS A 471 3.80 -4.51 -19.78
C HIS A 471 2.84 -4.60 -18.57
N GLY A 472 1.54 -4.58 -18.86
CA GLY A 472 0.47 -4.93 -17.91
C GLY A 472 -0.28 -3.72 -17.34
N ASN A 473 -0.65 -3.80 -16.05
CA ASN A 473 -1.46 -2.79 -15.36
C ASN A 473 -1.01 -2.61 -13.90
N ALA A 474 0.30 -2.57 -13.69
CA ALA A 474 0.93 -2.40 -12.39
C ALA A 474 0.48 -1.13 -11.63
N THR A 475 0.47 -1.22 -10.30
CA THR A 475 0.49 -0.06 -9.41
C THR A 475 1.90 0.20 -8.91
N PHE A 476 2.46 1.37 -9.19
CA PHE A 476 3.74 1.83 -8.66
C PHE A 476 3.50 2.73 -7.45
N GLN A 477 3.97 2.32 -6.27
CA GLN A 477 3.93 3.16 -5.07
C GLN A 477 5.23 3.95 -4.97
N LEU A 478 5.16 5.27 -5.17
CA LEU A 478 6.30 6.18 -5.23
C LEU A 478 6.29 7.12 -4.02
N ASN A 479 7.47 7.43 -3.48
CA ASN A 479 7.66 8.47 -2.49
C ASN A 479 8.21 9.73 -3.17
N THR A 480 7.69 10.90 -2.83
CA THR A 480 8.16 12.17 -3.39
C THR A 480 8.37 13.22 -2.32
N ASP A 481 9.36 14.07 -2.54
CA ASP A 481 9.49 15.37 -1.89
C ASP A 481 9.43 16.46 -2.96
N LEU A 482 8.19 16.75 -3.38
CA LEU A 482 7.91 17.82 -4.34
C LEU A 482 8.48 19.16 -3.88
N ALA A 483 8.70 19.39 -2.58
CA ALA A 483 9.23 20.66 -2.12
C ALA A 483 10.68 20.89 -2.52
N ASN A 484 11.47 19.83 -2.54
CA ASN A 484 12.88 19.83 -2.93
C ASN A 484 13.10 19.31 -4.36
N GLY A 485 12.04 18.96 -5.08
CA GLY A 485 12.13 18.44 -6.44
C GLY A 485 12.78 17.06 -6.53
N ALA A 486 12.63 16.25 -5.48
CA ALA A 486 13.19 14.90 -5.39
C ALA A 486 12.06 13.87 -5.25
N GLY A 487 12.30 12.64 -5.68
CA GLY A 487 11.30 11.57 -5.61
C GLY A 487 11.80 10.28 -6.24
N ASP A 488 11.11 9.19 -5.92
CA ASP A 488 11.30 7.90 -6.58
C ASP A 488 10.98 8.02 -8.06
N LYS A 489 11.69 7.26 -8.89
CA LYS A 489 11.60 7.38 -10.35
C LYS A 489 11.48 6.03 -11.04
N LEU A 490 10.60 5.97 -12.03
CA LEU A 490 10.51 4.86 -12.98
C LEU A 490 11.10 5.30 -14.32
N LEU A 491 12.10 4.59 -14.82
CA LEU A 491 12.71 4.86 -16.13
C LEU A 491 12.47 3.65 -17.02
N VAL A 492 11.78 3.83 -18.15
CA VAL A 492 11.54 2.77 -19.13
C VAL A 492 12.18 3.16 -20.46
N ARG A 493 13.19 2.41 -20.90
CA ARG A 493 13.94 2.73 -22.13
C ARG A 493 13.26 2.18 -23.38
N GLY A 494 12.55 1.05 -23.27
CA GLY A 494 11.75 0.48 -24.34
C GLY A 494 10.32 1.02 -24.36
N LYS A 495 9.37 0.16 -24.73
CA LYS A 495 7.95 0.47 -24.90
C LYS A 495 7.18 0.19 -23.62
N VAL A 496 6.32 1.14 -23.24
CA VAL A 496 5.29 0.94 -22.22
C VAL A 496 3.98 0.53 -22.90
N SER A 497 3.41 -0.61 -22.49
CA SER A 497 2.10 -1.08 -22.97
C SER A 497 1.17 -1.46 -21.82
N GLY A 498 -0.08 -0.99 -21.90
CA GLY A 498 -1.09 -1.20 -20.87
C GLY A 498 -1.35 0.07 -20.07
N LYS A 499 -2.04 -0.06 -18.93
CA LYS A 499 -2.50 1.09 -18.11
C LYS A 499 -2.05 0.95 -16.67
N HIS A 500 -1.05 1.73 -16.30
CA HIS A 500 -0.41 1.69 -15.00
C HIS A 500 -0.94 2.79 -14.08
N VAL A 501 -0.86 2.54 -12.77
CA VAL A 501 -1.30 3.49 -11.73
C VAL A 501 -0.10 3.94 -10.92
N LEU A 502 0.04 5.25 -10.73
CA LEU A 502 1.00 5.85 -9.81
C LEU A 502 0.28 6.18 -8.49
N ASP A 503 0.70 5.54 -7.41
CA ASP A 503 0.26 5.83 -6.04
C ASP A 503 1.36 6.62 -5.33
N VAL A 504 1.27 7.94 -5.40
CA VAL A 504 2.34 8.85 -4.98
C VAL A 504 2.08 9.32 -3.55
N ARG A 505 3.05 9.06 -2.67
CA ARG A 505 3.10 9.58 -1.31
C ARG A 505 4.10 10.73 -1.21
N ASN A 506 3.58 11.95 -1.10
CA ASN A 506 4.42 13.14 -0.96
C ASN A 506 4.74 13.48 0.50
N THR A 507 5.90 14.08 0.76
CA THR A 507 6.22 14.71 2.05
C THR A 507 5.22 15.82 2.41
N ALA A 508 5.21 16.21 3.68
CA ALA A 508 4.42 17.37 4.13
C ALA A 508 5.11 18.73 3.86
N ALA A 509 6.30 18.73 3.24
CA ALA A 509 7.07 19.93 3.00
C ALA A 509 6.39 20.84 1.95
N GLU A 510 6.53 22.15 2.13
CA GLU A 510 5.93 23.14 1.24
C GLU A 510 6.90 23.46 0.09
N PRO A 511 6.47 23.34 -1.18
CA PRO A 511 7.30 23.75 -2.31
C PRO A 511 7.65 25.24 -2.26
N ALA A 512 8.96 25.53 -2.21
CA ALA A 512 9.47 26.91 -2.23
C ALA A 512 9.27 27.55 -3.61
N ASN A 513 9.44 26.76 -4.69
CA ASN A 513 9.23 27.22 -6.05
C ASN A 513 7.75 27.10 -6.45
N ARG A 514 7.18 28.24 -6.84
CA ARG A 514 5.78 28.32 -7.26
C ARG A 514 5.48 27.51 -8.51
N ASP A 515 6.44 27.22 -9.38
CA ASP A 515 6.25 26.43 -10.61
C ASP A 515 7.00 25.09 -10.56
N GLN A 516 7.28 24.60 -9.34
CA GLN A 516 7.90 23.30 -9.11
C GLN A 516 7.15 22.17 -9.83
N THR A 517 7.92 21.34 -10.54
CA THR A 517 7.44 20.10 -11.14
C THR A 517 8.38 18.96 -10.76
N LEU A 518 7.93 17.72 -10.89
CA LEU A 518 8.76 16.54 -10.64
C LEU A 518 8.46 15.46 -11.67
N THR A 519 9.47 15.07 -12.45
CA THR A 519 9.38 13.91 -13.34
C THR A 519 9.43 12.64 -12.50
N VAL A 520 8.36 11.85 -12.56
CA VAL A 520 8.23 10.58 -11.82
C VAL A 520 8.34 9.36 -12.72
N VAL A 521 8.07 9.53 -14.02
CA VAL A 521 8.31 8.49 -15.03
C VAL A 521 9.02 9.10 -16.23
N GLU A 522 10.09 8.48 -16.69
CA GLU A 522 10.71 8.72 -18.00
C GLU A 522 10.42 7.52 -18.90
N THR A 523 9.97 7.76 -20.13
CA THR A 523 9.70 6.66 -21.08
C THR A 523 10.36 6.90 -22.42
N GLY A 524 10.87 5.84 -23.05
CA GLY A 524 11.33 5.88 -24.44
C GLY A 524 10.15 6.00 -25.41
N SER A 525 9.14 5.15 -25.23
CA SER A 525 7.86 5.20 -25.95
C SER A 525 6.70 4.77 -25.06
N SER A 526 5.61 5.53 -25.07
CA SER A 526 4.38 5.18 -24.34
C SER A 526 3.13 5.74 -25.01
N ASP A 527 2.00 5.06 -24.83
CA ASP A 527 0.68 5.62 -25.17
C ASP A 527 0.37 6.88 -24.34
N ALA A 528 -0.58 7.70 -24.81
CA ALA A 528 -0.90 8.97 -24.16
C ALA A 528 -1.59 8.81 -22.79
N ASP A 529 -2.17 7.65 -22.50
CA ASP A 529 -2.89 7.33 -21.25
C ASP A 529 -2.25 6.15 -20.49
N ALA A 530 -0.96 5.86 -20.74
CA ALA A 530 -0.24 4.74 -20.15
C ALA A 530 -0.13 4.83 -18.61
N PHE A 531 -0.10 6.04 -18.03
CA PHE A 531 -0.04 6.25 -16.59
C PHE A 531 -1.15 7.17 -16.10
N ARG A 532 -1.66 6.91 -14.90
CA ARG A 532 -2.58 7.79 -14.17
C ARG A 532 -2.29 7.79 -12.67
N LEU A 533 -2.64 8.87 -11.99
CA LEU A 533 -2.60 8.90 -10.52
C LEU A 533 -3.76 8.10 -9.93
N LYS A 534 -3.51 7.37 -8.83
CA LYS A 534 -4.54 6.56 -8.12
C LYS A 534 -5.79 7.37 -7.77
N ASN A 535 -5.60 8.59 -7.26
CA ASN A 535 -6.66 9.51 -6.85
C ASN A 535 -6.80 10.71 -7.81
N GLY A 536 -6.21 10.64 -9.01
CA GLY A 536 -6.18 11.72 -10.00
C GLY A 536 -5.29 12.93 -9.65
N THR A 537 -4.99 13.15 -8.37
CA THR A 537 -4.11 14.24 -7.92
C THR A 537 -3.22 13.82 -6.75
N VAL A 538 -2.11 14.55 -6.57
CA VAL A 538 -1.21 14.48 -5.42
C VAL A 538 -1.29 15.81 -4.67
N SER A 539 -1.42 15.76 -3.34
CA SER A 539 -1.38 16.97 -2.52
C SER A 539 0.06 17.28 -2.11
N ALA A 540 0.55 18.48 -2.44
CA ALA A 540 1.84 18.97 -1.96
C ALA A 540 1.71 20.43 -1.54
N GLY A 541 1.85 20.68 -0.24
CA GLY A 541 1.66 22.00 0.36
C GLY A 541 0.28 22.59 0.06
N LYS A 542 0.27 23.81 -0.48
CA LYS A 542 -0.95 24.57 -0.80
C LYS A 542 -1.72 24.06 -2.01
N TYR A 543 -1.13 23.27 -2.89
CA TYR A 543 -1.70 22.98 -4.20
C TYR A 543 -1.87 21.49 -4.47
N LEU A 544 -2.80 21.17 -5.37
CA LEU A 544 -2.89 19.85 -5.99
C LEU A 544 -2.00 19.80 -7.24
N TYR A 545 -1.42 18.64 -7.44
CA TYR A 545 -0.63 18.29 -8.61
C TYR A 545 -1.39 17.22 -9.41
N GLU A 546 -1.43 17.39 -10.72
CA GLU A 546 -1.89 16.39 -11.67
C GLU A 546 -0.68 15.78 -12.40
N LEU A 547 -0.92 14.68 -13.12
CA LEU A 547 0.11 14.04 -13.91
C LEU A 547 -0.03 14.52 -15.36
N ASP A 548 0.95 15.29 -15.80
CA ASP A 548 1.03 15.80 -17.17
C ASP A 548 2.05 14.98 -17.96
N LYS A 549 1.69 14.59 -19.18
CA LYS A 549 2.65 14.05 -20.14
C LYS A 549 3.36 15.21 -20.85
N LYS A 550 4.66 15.35 -20.62
CA LYS A 550 5.53 16.31 -21.31
C LYS A 550 6.51 15.55 -22.17
N ASP A 551 6.40 15.71 -23.48
CA ASP A 551 7.11 14.89 -24.47
C ASP A 551 6.82 13.40 -24.26
N GLN A 552 7.80 12.61 -23.81
CA GLN A 552 7.62 11.19 -23.45
C GLN A 552 7.58 10.94 -21.94
N ASP A 553 7.74 11.98 -21.12
CA ASP A 553 7.88 11.87 -19.68
C ASP A 553 6.58 12.21 -18.96
N TRP A 554 6.40 11.64 -17.77
CA TRP A 554 5.26 11.90 -16.90
C TRP A 554 5.70 12.72 -15.70
N VAL A 555 5.15 13.92 -15.62
CA VAL A 555 5.59 14.97 -14.73
C VAL A 555 4.43 15.36 -13.82
N LEU A 556 4.68 15.31 -12.51
CA LEU A 556 3.80 15.95 -11.54
C LEU A 556 3.93 17.46 -11.70
N ALA A 557 2.83 18.09 -12.11
CA ALA A 557 2.71 19.53 -12.29
C ALA A 557 1.44 20.03 -11.62
N TYR A 558 1.37 21.33 -11.33
CA TYR A 558 0.18 21.91 -10.69
C TYR A 558 -1.09 21.65 -11.50
N ALA A 559 -2.11 21.15 -10.83
CA ALA A 559 -3.42 21.00 -11.43
C ALA A 559 -4.00 22.36 -11.81
N ARG A 560 -4.46 22.49 -13.06
CA ARG A 560 -5.01 23.76 -13.59
C ARG A 560 -6.52 23.76 -13.69
N GLU A 561 -7.11 24.93 -13.44
CA GLU A 561 -8.54 25.16 -13.61
C GLU A 561 -8.92 25.14 -15.11
N GLY A 562 -9.52 24.02 -15.55
CA GLY A 562 -9.90 23.76 -16.95
C GLY A 562 -9.82 22.28 -17.34
N ASN A 563 -8.97 21.49 -16.67
CA ASN A 563 -8.75 20.07 -16.93
C ASN A 563 -9.48 19.13 -15.95
N ALA A 564 -10.14 19.65 -14.92
CA ALA A 564 -10.96 18.84 -14.02
C ALA A 564 -12.28 18.46 -14.71
N PRO A 565 -12.77 17.20 -14.61
CA PRO A 565 -14.05 16.81 -15.20
C PRO A 565 -15.18 17.69 -14.65
N VAL A 566 -15.68 18.58 -15.49
CA VAL A 566 -16.83 19.43 -15.23
C VAL A 566 -18.07 18.58 -15.54
N SER A 567 -18.80 18.16 -14.51
CA SER A 567 -20.18 17.72 -14.72
C SER A 567 -21.01 18.93 -15.18
N PRO A 568 -21.90 18.79 -16.17
CA PRO A 568 -22.62 19.92 -16.75
C PRO A 568 -23.45 20.69 -15.71
N PRO A 569 -23.69 22.00 -15.91
CA PRO A 569 -24.57 22.76 -15.05
C PRO A 569 -25.97 22.13 -15.11
N ASN A 570 -26.54 21.80 -13.96
CA ASN A 570 -27.98 21.56 -13.87
C ASN A 570 -28.72 22.83 -14.35
N PRO A 571 -29.86 22.71 -15.06
CA PRO A 571 -30.44 23.79 -15.86
C PRO A 571 -30.82 25.02 -15.02
N PRO A 572 -30.87 26.23 -15.63
CA PRO A 572 -31.42 27.40 -14.95
C PRO A 572 -32.88 27.15 -14.56
N ALA A 573 -33.20 27.40 -13.30
CA ALA A 573 -34.58 27.47 -12.83
C ALA A 573 -35.28 28.61 -13.59
N VAL A 574 -36.29 28.22 -14.37
CA VAL A 574 -37.18 29.08 -15.14
C VAL A 574 -37.78 30.16 -14.23
N ALA A 575 -37.65 31.42 -14.62
CA ALA A 575 -38.34 32.54 -13.99
C ALA A 575 -39.86 32.43 -14.22
N PRO A 576 -40.73 32.84 -13.28
CA PRO A 576 -42.17 32.83 -13.50
C PRO A 576 -42.52 33.86 -14.58
N VAL A 577 -43.17 33.40 -15.65
CA VAL A 577 -43.72 34.25 -16.71
C VAL A 577 -44.93 35.00 -16.15
N ALA A 578 -44.88 36.34 -16.15
CA ALA A 578 -46.05 37.18 -15.94
C ALA A 578 -46.87 37.28 -17.24
N PRO A 579 -48.22 37.39 -17.18
CA PRO A 579 -49.06 37.43 -18.38
C PRO A 579 -48.91 38.79 -19.11
N PRO A 580 -49.06 38.82 -20.45
CA PRO A 580 -48.80 40.02 -21.24
C PRO A 580 -50.00 40.97 -21.24
N ALA A 581 -49.72 42.28 -21.20
CA ALA A 581 -50.65 43.34 -21.59
C ALA A 581 -49.97 44.27 -22.62
N PRO A 582 -50.73 44.94 -23.51
CA PRO A 582 -50.39 45.06 -24.93
C PRO A 582 -49.72 46.38 -25.34
N ASN A 583 -48.92 46.27 -26.41
CA ASN A 583 -48.37 47.26 -27.35
C ASN A 583 -48.59 48.77 -27.12
N GLY A 584 -47.48 49.52 -27.14
CA GLY A 584 -47.45 50.96 -27.40
C GLY A 584 -46.02 51.49 -27.54
N SER A 585 -45.71 52.04 -28.72
CA SER A 585 -44.44 52.57 -29.21
C SER A 585 -43.97 53.90 -28.58
N GLY A 586 -42.65 54.14 -28.52
CA GLY A 586 -42.07 55.50 -28.40
C GLY A 586 -40.64 55.55 -27.82
N ASN A 587 -39.76 56.31 -28.46
CA ASN A 587 -38.30 56.47 -28.22
C ASN A 587 -37.86 56.91 -26.79
N PRO A 588 -36.57 56.71 -26.43
CA PRO A 588 -36.05 56.87 -25.06
C PRO A 588 -35.52 58.28 -24.75
N PRO A 589 -35.41 58.67 -23.46
CA PRO A 589 -34.38 59.59 -23.01
C PRO A 589 -33.35 58.93 -22.08
N ALA A 590 -32.11 59.39 -22.27
CA ALA A 590 -30.88 58.96 -21.62
C ALA A 590 -30.95 58.82 -20.09
N THR A 591 -30.38 57.72 -19.58
CA THR A 591 -29.86 57.62 -18.21
C THR A 591 -28.40 57.18 -18.26
N ALA A 592 -27.61 57.82 -17.40
CA ALA A 592 -26.16 57.81 -17.38
C ALA A 592 -25.53 56.41 -17.38
N VAL A 593 -24.62 56.21 -18.32
CA VAL A 593 -23.70 55.07 -18.37
C VAL A 593 -22.64 55.28 -17.28
N LEU A 594 -22.67 54.45 -16.23
CA LEU A 594 -21.46 54.15 -15.45
C LEU A 594 -20.53 53.32 -16.35
N PRO A 595 -19.22 53.61 -16.42
CA PRO A 595 -18.32 52.84 -17.27
C PRO A 595 -18.30 51.38 -16.80
N PRO A 596 -18.29 50.41 -17.73
CA PRO A 596 -18.13 49.01 -17.36
C PRO A 596 -16.81 48.84 -16.60
N PRO A 597 -16.77 48.06 -15.50
CA PRO A 597 -15.51 47.70 -14.89
C PRO A 597 -14.63 47.02 -15.94
N LEU A 598 -13.41 47.52 -16.07
CA LEU A 598 -12.37 47.00 -16.94
C LEU A 598 -12.35 45.46 -16.87
N PRO A 599 -12.37 44.75 -18.02
CA PRO A 599 -12.12 43.32 -18.00
C PRO A 599 -10.68 43.14 -17.54
N VAL A 600 -10.50 42.56 -16.35
CA VAL A 600 -9.18 42.16 -15.89
C VAL A 600 -8.77 40.97 -16.75
N ASN A 601 -8.02 41.27 -17.79
CA ASN A 601 -7.35 40.30 -18.65
C ASN A 601 -6.26 39.60 -17.83
N HIS A 602 -6.58 38.45 -17.24
CA HIS A 602 -5.61 37.45 -16.80
C HIS A 602 -5.86 36.12 -17.51
N ALA A 603 -5.94 36.15 -18.84
CA ALA A 603 -5.90 34.94 -19.66
C ALA A 603 -4.47 34.77 -20.22
N ALA A 604 -3.62 34.04 -19.50
CA ALA A 604 -2.37 33.46 -20.04
C ALA A 604 -1.69 32.37 -19.19
N ARG A 605 -2.11 32.10 -17.94
CA ARG A 605 -1.68 30.92 -17.17
C ARG A 605 -2.89 30.40 -16.38
N GLY A 606 -3.34 29.17 -16.63
CA GLY A 606 -4.47 28.61 -15.89
C GLY A 606 -4.20 28.60 -14.37
N ASN A 607 -5.19 28.97 -13.56
CA ASN A 607 -5.01 29.09 -12.11
C ASN A 607 -4.77 27.73 -11.46
N LYS A 608 -3.97 27.70 -10.40
CA LYS A 608 -3.63 26.48 -9.66
C LYS A 608 -4.79 26.06 -8.77
N VAL A 609 -4.98 24.75 -8.65
CA VAL A 609 -5.98 24.18 -7.75
C VAL A 609 -5.39 24.06 -6.34
N LEU A 610 -6.10 24.58 -5.34
CA LEU A 610 -5.72 24.43 -3.93
C LEU A 610 -5.87 22.97 -3.47
N SER A 611 -4.95 22.54 -2.60
CA SER A 611 -5.08 21.27 -1.88
C SER A 611 -6.30 21.27 -0.97
N VAL A 612 -6.83 20.09 -0.68
CA VAL A 612 -7.95 19.89 0.27
C VAL A 612 -7.65 20.58 1.60
N PHE A 613 -6.41 20.45 2.05
CA PHE A 613 -5.89 21.09 3.26
C PHE A 613 -5.94 22.63 3.19
N ALA A 614 -5.41 23.24 2.14
CA ALA A 614 -5.40 24.69 2.00
C ALA A 614 -6.80 25.29 1.85
N ASP A 615 -7.63 24.67 1.02
CA ASP A 615 -8.98 25.14 0.73
C ASP A 615 -9.91 25.01 1.93
N SER A 616 -9.80 23.92 2.70
CA SER A 616 -10.60 23.73 3.92
C SER A 616 -10.33 24.81 4.96
N ARG A 617 -9.06 25.20 5.18
CA ARG A 617 -8.68 26.29 6.09
C ARG A 617 -9.24 27.64 5.66
N ILE A 618 -9.15 27.96 4.36
CA ILE A 618 -9.71 29.20 3.83
C ILE A 618 -11.22 29.21 4.04
N ALA A 619 -11.91 28.12 3.71
CA ALA A 619 -13.36 28.02 3.87
C ALA A 619 -13.82 28.14 5.33
N HIS A 620 -13.12 27.53 6.29
CA HIS A 620 -13.45 27.67 7.72
C HIS A 620 -13.39 29.13 8.16
N VAL A 621 -12.33 29.85 7.79
CA VAL A 621 -12.18 31.26 8.11
C VAL A 621 -13.25 32.11 7.41
N GLN A 622 -13.56 31.84 6.14
CA GLN A 622 -14.61 32.53 5.39
C GLN A 622 -16.02 32.26 5.96
N SER A 623 -16.25 31.11 6.59
CA SER A 623 -17.54 30.73 7.14
C SER A 623 -17.90 31.48 8.44
N ALA A 624 -16.91 32.03 9.15
CA ALA A 624 -17.13 32.71 10.43
C ALA A 624 -18.09 33.92 10.30
N SER A 625 -17.93 34.72 9.24
CA SER A 625 -18.77 35.89 8.96
C SER A 625 -20.27 35.54 8.77
N PRO A 626 -20.66 34.65 7.83
CA PRO A 626 -22.07 34.29 7.64
C PRO A 626 -22.67 33.50 8.81
N ILE A 627 -21.86 32.73 9.56
CA ILE A 627 -22.32 32.07 10.79
C ILE A 627 -22.71 33.12 11.84
N LEU A 628 -21.82 34.07 12.13
CA LEU A 628 -22.07 35.14 13.10
C LEU A 628 -23.27 36.02 12.68
N GLU A 629 -23.31 36.38 11.40
CA GLU A 629 -24.41 37.18 10.86
C GLU A 629 -25.75 36.51 11.09
N GLN A 630 -25.89 35.21 10.77
CA GLN A 630 -27.13 34.46 10.97
C GLN A 630 -27.53 34.40 12.46
N GLN A 631 -26.57 34.27 13.38
CA GLN A 631 -26.87 34.29 14.81
C GLN A 631 -27.35 35.68 15.31
N ASN A 632 -26.80 36.77 14.77
CA ASN A 632 -27.20 38.15 15.12
C ASN A 632 -28.59 38.45 14.53
N ASP A 633 -28.79 38.04 13.30
CA ASP A 633 -30.01 38.18 12.51
C ASP A 633 -31.28 37.67 13.20
N THR A 634 -31.18 36.55 13.92
CA THR A 634 -32.28 35.97 14.69
C THR A 634 -32.54 36.78 15.97
N VAL A 635 -31.48 37.23 16.64
CA VAL A 635 -31.61 38.08 17.86
C VAL A 635 -32.12 39.48 17.54
N ASN A 636 -31.80 40.03 16.37
CA ASN A 636 -32.32 41.31 15.92
C ASN A 636 -33.86 41.34 15.85
N GLN A 637 -34.50 40.19 15.65
CA GLN A 637 -35.96 40.08 15.69
C GLN A 637 -36.48 40.29 17.11
N ARG A 638 -35.81 39.70 18.10
CA ARG A 638 -36.10 39.92 19.51
C ARG A 638 -35.87 41.38 19.92
N LEU A 639 -34.75 41.97 19.52
CA LEU A 639 -34.45 43.39 19.80
C LEU A 639 -35.50 44.32 19.20
N ALA A 640 -35.94 44.06 17.96
CA ALA A 640 -36.94 44.88 17.30
C ALA A 640 -38.30 44.88 18.03
N GLU A 641 -38.64 43.81 18.74
CA GLU A 641 -39.84 43.76 19.60
C GLU A 641 -39.66 44.59 20.87
N LEU A 642 -38.49 44.52 21.51
CA LEU A 642 -38.13 45.32 22.70
C LEU A 642 -38.11 46.83 22.41
N HIS A 643 -38.07 47.22 21.12
CA HIS A 643 -38.22 48.61 20.74
C HIS A 643 -39.65 49.15 20.85
N THR A 644 -40.64 48.29 21.08
CA THR A 644 -42.03 48.72 21.24
C THR A 644 -42.34 48.82 22.74
N PRO A 645 -42.88 49.96 23.23
CA PRO A 645 -43.09 50.18 24.65
C PRO A 645 -44.29 49.38 25.17
N HIS A 646 -44.10 48.08 25.40
CA HIS A 646 -44.98 47.22 26.17
C HIS A 646 -44.12 46.59 27.29
N HIS A 647 -44.38 46.94 28.56
CA HIS A 647 -43.59 46.48 29.70
C HIS A 647 -43.78 44.98 29.94
N ILE A 648 -42.85 44.14 29.47
CA ILE A 648 -42.91 42.72 29.79
C ILE A 648 -41.51 42.08 29.80
N ASN A 649 -41.22 41.32 30.86
CA ASN A 649 -40.01 40.50 30.97
C ASN A 649 -40.29 39.16 30.32
N GLY A 650 -39.28 38.51 29.74
CA GLY A 650 -39.58 37.31 28.97
C GLY A 650 -38.45 36.32 28.82
N LEU A 651 -38.86 35.06 28.77
CA LEU A 651 -38.07 33.95 28.26
C LEU A 651 -38.39 33.76 26.78
N TRP A 652 -37.36 33.51 25.98
CA TRP A 652 -37.52 33.25 24.57
C TRP A 652 -36.61 32.13 24.10
N VAL A 653 -37.08 31.45 23.06
CA VAL A 653 -36.35 30.42 22.32
C VAL A 653 -36.43 30.80 20.85
N LEU A 654 -35.28 30.87 20.20
CA LEU A 654 -35.14 31.17 18.79
C LEU A 654 -34.40 30.03 18.10
N ALA A 655 -34.94 29.55 16.99
CA ALA A 655 -34.31 28.56 16.13
C ALA A 655 -34.23 29.09 14.70
N ASP A 656 -33.09 28.91 14.06
CA ASP A 656 -32.91 29.31 12.66
C ASP A 656 -32.20 28.24 11.84
N LYS A 657 -32.60 28.14 10.58
CA LYS A 657 -32.00 27.26 9.57
C LYS A 657 -31.78 28.03 8.29
N GLY A 658 -30.57 27.99 7.76
CA GLY A 658 -30.19 28.76 6.58
C GLY A 658 -29.24 28.03 5.66
N VAL A 659 -29.34 28.33 4.37
CA VAL A 659 -28.37 27.89 3.36
C VAL A 659 -27.75 29.10 2.68
N SER A 660 -26.43 29.20 2.77
CA SER A 660 -25.62 30.20 2.09
C SER A 660 -24.74 29.55 1.02
N TYR A 661 -24.53 30.25 -0.07
CA TYR A 661 -23.83 29.81 -1.27
C TYR A 661 -22.68 30.76 -1.48
N ARG A 662 -21.46 30.25 -1.41
CA ARG A 662 -20.25 31.00 -1.72
C ARG A 662 -19.68 30.58 -3.07
N ARG A 663 -19.40 31.55 -3.93
CA ARG A 663 -18.76 31.30 -5.23
C ARG A 663 -17.27 30.98 -5.05
N ARG A 664 -16.68 30.46 -6.12
CA ARG A 664 -15.23 30.30 -6.25
C ARG A 664 -14.61 31.68 -6.37
N GLU A 665 -13.50 31.92 -5.67
CA GLU A 665 -12.82 33.20 -5.64
C GLU A 665 -11.30 33.01 -5.77
N TYR A 666 -10.66 34.02 -6.35
CA TYR A 666 -9.22 34.09 -6.53
C TYR A 666 -8.56 34.63 -5.26
N LEU A 667 -7.42 34.06 -4.88
CA LEU A 667 -6.66 34.51 -3.72
C LEU A 667 -5.68 35.62 -4.09
N ASP A 668 -5.74 36.74 -3.38
CA ASP A 668 -4.69 37.77 -3.48
C ASP A 668 -3.39 37.18 -2.89
N LYS A 669 -2.38 36.93 -3.75
CA LYS A 669 -1.01 36.42 -3.49
C LYS A 669 -0.76 34.93 -3.70
N ALA A 670 -1.79 34.10 -3.83
CA ALA A 670 -1.65 32.71 -4.26
C ALA A 670 -2.30 32.59 -5.63
N ASP A 671 -1.57 32.07 -6.62
CA ASP A 671 -2.06 31.88 -8.00
C ASP A 671 -3.09 30.72 -8.04
N GLY A 672 -4.12 30.76 -7.20
CA GLY A 672 -5.08 29.68 -7.02
C GLY A 672 -6.47 30.14 -6.62
N VAL A 673 -7.42 29.24 -6.84
CA VAL A 673 -8.86 29.50 -6.73
C VAL A 673 -9.48 28.59 -5.67
N THR A 674 -10.21 29.19 -4.73
CA THR A 674 -10.97 28.45 -3.70
C THR A 674 -12.04 27.58 -4.35
N SER A 675 -12.40 26.42 -3.79
CA SER A 675 -13.52 25.64 -4.34
C SER A 675 -14.88 26.32 -4.20
N GLY A 676 -15.04 27.26 -3.27
CA GLY A 676 -16.35 27.74 -2.86
C GLY A 676 -17.18 26.65 -2.19
N TYR A 677 -18.30 27.01 -1.56
CA TYR A 677 -19.04 26.06 -0.73
C TYR A 677 -20.52 26.38 -0.59
N HIS A 678 -21.30 25.36 -0.20
CA HIS A 678 -22.63 25.51 0.37
C HIS A 678 -22.53 25.39 1.89
N LEU A 679 -22.92 26.44 2.59
CA LEU A 679 -22.96 26.50 4.03
C LEU A 679 -24.39 26.28 4.51
N ARG A 680 -24.64 25.13 5.15
CA ARG A 680 -25.92 24.84 5.81
C ARG A 680 -25.76 25.07 7.30
N ASN A 681 -26.50 26.02 7.84
CA ASN A 681 -26.38 26.43 9.23
C ASN A 681 -27.69 26.22 9.98
N HIS A 682 -27.59 25.72 11.21
CA HIS A 682 -28.71 25.50 12.11
C HIS A 682 -28.32 26.02 13.48
N ASN A 683 -29.12 26.89 14.08
CA ASN A 683 -28.86 27.41 15.42
C ASN A 683 -30.13 27.31 16.28
N VAL A 684 -29.92 27.07 17.57
CA VAL A 684 -30.93 27.22 18.61
C VAL A 684 -30.34 28.10 19.70
N GLN A 685 -31.08 29.11 20.10
CA GLN A 685 -30.71 30.10 21.10
C GLN A 685 -31.85 30.24 22.09
N ILE A 686 -31.50 30.38 23.36
CA ILE A 686 -32.43 30.68 24.44
C ILE A 686 -31.96 31.94 25.13
N GLY A 687 -32.89 32.73 25.65
CA GLY A 687 -32.54 33.92 26.38
C GLY A 687 -33.61 34.42 27.31
N TYR A 688 -33.20 35.38 28.12
CA TYR A 688 -34.01 36.08 29.08
C TYR A 688 -33.70 37.57 28.99
N ASP A 689 -34.73 38.41 29.00
CA ASP A 689 -34.58 39.85 29.11
C ASP A 689 -35.58 40.48 30.08
N HIS A 690 -35.16 41.61 30.62
CA HIS A 690 -35.91 42.44 31.55
C HIS A 690 -36.03 43.87 31.00
N MET A 691 -37.24 44.42 31.03
CA MET A 691 -37.52 45.79 30.60
C MET A 691 -37.72 46.70 31.81
N PHE A 692 -36.88 47.72 31.94
CA PHE A 692 -36.93 48.67 33.03
C PHE A 692 -37.99 49.76 32.78
N ALA A 693 -38.50 50.35 33.87
CA ALA A 693 -39.48 51.45 33.80
C ALA A 693 -38.99 52.67 32.99
N SER A 694 -37.68 52.84 32.85
CA SER A 694 -37.05 53.92 32.07
C SER A 694 -37.14 53.76 30.55
N GLY A 695 -37.65 52.63 30.05
CA GLY A 695 -37.60 52.27 28.62
C GLY A 695 -36.26 51.68 28.17
N ALA A 696 -35.34 51.47 29.12
CA ALA A 696 -34.14 50.66 28.93
C ALA A 696 -34.46 49.16 29.12
N TYR A 697 -33.64 48.28 28.55
CA TYR A 697 -33.77 46.84 28.73
C TYR A 697 -32.41 46.16 28.72
N ALA A 698 -32.32 44.99 29.36
CA ALA A 698 -31.12 44.16 29.39
C ALA A 698 -31.48 42.68 29.35
N GLY A 699 -30.65 41.87 28.70
CA GLY A 699 -30.86 40.44 28.58
C GLY A 699 -29.60 39.64 28.37
N VAL A 700 -29.73 38.33 28.55
CA VAL A 700 -28.66 37.33 28.35
C VAL A 700 -29.17 36.22 27.46
N LEU A 701 -28.24 35.59 26.73
CA LEU A 701 -28.55 34.47 25.85
C LEU A 701 -27.48 33.39 25.91
N ALA A 702 -27.90 32.16 25.63
CA ALA A 702 -27.03 31.02 25.38
C ALA A 702 -27.54 30.26 24.16
N GLY A 703 -26.65 29.61 23.41
CA GLY A 703 -27.07 28.89 22.22
C GLY A 703 -26.08 27.85 21.72
N ARG A 704 -26.57 27.03 20.79
CA ARG A 704 -25.78 26.01 20.11
C ARG A 704 -26.11 26.00 18.62
N GLY A 705 -25.07 25.84 17.81
CA GLY A 705 -25.18 25.83 16.36
C GLY A 705 -24.40 24.69 15.72
N MET A 706 -24.87 24.23 14.57
CA MET A 706 -24.19 23.29 13.70
C MET A 706 -24.19 23.80 12.27
N SER A 707 -22.99 23.96 11.73
CA SER A 707 -22.75 24.41 10.36
C SER A 707 -22.05 23.31 9.57
N LYS A 708 -22.54 23.00 8.36
CA LYS A 708 -21.92 22.07 7.40
C LYS A 708 -21.46 22.85 6.18
N LEU A 709 -20.22 22.61 5.76
CA LEU A 709 -19.60 23.17 4.56
C LEU A 709 -19.47 22.05 3.53
N ASP A 710 -20.32 22.12 2.49
CA ASP A 710 -20.25 21.23 1.32
C ASP A 710 -19.41 21.92 0.24
N TYR A 711 -18.21 21.41 -0.06
CA TYR A 711 -17.30 22.02 -1.05
C TYR A 711 -17.79 21.75 -2.48
N ARG A 712 -17.65 22.72 -3.38
CA ARG A 712 -18.14 22.55 -4.77
C ARG A 712 -17.21 21.73 -5.66
N ARG A 713 -16.00 21.41 -5.19
CA ARG A 713 -15.04 20.61 -5.95
C ARG A 713 -15.28 19.13 -5.66
N ALA A 714 -15.43 18.33 -6.71
CA ALA A 714 -15.61 16.89 -6.58
C ALA A 714 -14.42 16.24 -5.84
N GLY A 715 -14.70 15.25 -5.00
CA GLY A 715 -13.69 14.53 -4.22
C GLY A 715 -13.25 15.23 -2.92
N PHE A 716 -13.68 16.47 -2.66
CA PHE A 716 -13.34 17.18 -1.42
C PHE A 716 -14.31 16.77 -0.30
N PRO A 717 -13.82 16.26 0.85
CA PRO A 717 -14.68 15.86 1.95
C PRO A 717 -15.30 17.08 2.66
N ASP A 718 -16.53 16.92 3.16
CA ASP A 718 -17.26 18.00 3.83
C ASP A 718 -16.65 18.37 5.19
N SER A 719 -16.78 19.65 5.57
CA SER A 719 -16.41 20.13 6.92
C SER A 719 -17.63 20.34 7.81
N ARG A 720 -17.50 20.09 9.12
CA ARG A 720 -18.54 20.38 10.13
C ARG A 720 -18.01 21.29 11.23
N ILE A 721 -18.73 22.36 11.55
CA ILE A 721 -18.42 23.32 12.62
C ILE A 721 -19.54 23.30 13.65
N SER A 722 -19.24 22.92 14.89
CA SER A 722 -20.16 23.09 16.01
C SER A 722 -19.81 24.36 16.79
N THR A 723 -20.81 25.17 17.08
CA THR A 723 -20.66 26.45 17.79
C THR A 723 -21.44 26.40 19.10
N SER A 724 -20.82 26.83 20.20
CA SER A 724 -21.50 27.12 21.47
C SER A 724 -21.41 28.62 21.72
N SER A 725 -22.53 29.28 21.98
CA SER A 725 -22.61 30.73 22.12
C SER A 725 -23.12 31.15 23.50
N PHE A 726 -22.60 32.26 24.00
CA PHE A 726 -23.11 32.99 25.15
C PHE A 726 -23.09 34.48 24.83
N GLY A 727 -24.06 35.25 25.29
CA GLY A 727 -24.11 36.68 25.02
C GLY A 727 -24.95 37.46 26.01
N ALA A 728 -24.78 38.77 25.95
CA ALA A 728 -25.56 39.74 26.70
C ALA A 728 -25.92 40.90 25.77
N TYR A 729 -27.11 41.43 25.91
CA TYR A 729 -27.57 42.57 25.14
C TYR A 729 -28.32 43.56 26.02
N GLY A 730 -28.40 44.79 25.54
CA GLY A 730 -29.22 45.82 26.17
C GLY A 730 -29.39 47.00 25.25
N GLY A 731 -30.37 47.82 25.56
CA GLY A 731 -30.71 48.96 24.75
C GLY A 731 -31.70 49.88 25.44
N PHE A 732 -32.13 50.91 24.72
CA PHE A 732 -33.16 51.82 25.20
C PHE A 732 -33.99 52.34 24.04
N THR A 733 -35.19 52.82 24.37
CA THR A 733 -36.07 53.53 23.45
C THR A 733 -36.49 54.88 24.03
N ARG A 734 -36.47 55.93 23.21
CA ARG A 734 -36.91 57.28 23.62
C ARG A 734 -37.35 58.09 22.41
N ASN A 735 -38.57 58.63 22.44
CA ASN A 735 -39.12 59.49 21.37
C ASN A 735 -39.02 58.84 19.97
N GLY A 736 -39.29 57.54 19.88
CA GLY A 736 -39.17 56.76 18.64
C GLY A 736 -37.74 56.34 18.28
N TRP A 737 -36.71 56.95 18.86
CA TRP A 737 -35.32 56.51 18.68
C TRP A 737 -35.02 55.27 19.52
N PHE A 738 -34.17 54.40 19.00
CA PHE A 738 -33.63 53.27 19.75
C PHE A 738 -32.14 53.10 19.51
N ALA A 739 -31.47 52.50 20.49
CA ALA A 739 -30.09 52.07 20.37
C ALA A 739 -29.87 50.77 21.17
N ASP A 740 -29.17 49.83 20.56
CA ASP A 740 -28.92 48.49 21.09
C ASP A 740 -27.43 48.15 21.03
N ALA A 741 -26.98 47.38 22.02
CA ALA A 741 -25.69 46.74 22.04
C ALA A 741 -25.85 45.24 22.32
N LEU A 742 -25.15 44.40 21.57
CA LEU A 742 -25.07 42.96 21.77
C LEU A 742 -23.61 42.52 21.84
N LEU A 743 -23.24 41.91 22.96
CA LEU A 743 -21.96 41.24 23.17
C LEU A 743 -22.17 39.74 23.02
N ARG A 744 -21.30 39.06 22.28
CA ARG A 744 -21.37 37.60 22.07
C ARG A 744 -19.99 36.97 22.09
N HIS A 745 -19.92 35.83 22.78
CA HIS A 745 -18.78 34.93 22.83
C HIS A 745 -19.17 33.58 22.24
N ASN A 746 -18.43 33.13 21.25
CA ASN A 746 -18.65 31.87 20.56
C ASN A 746 -17.42 30.98 20.66
N ARG A 747 -17.62 29.71 21.02
CA ARG A 747 -16.61 28.66 20.92
C ARG A 747 -16.95 27.75 19.75
N HIS A 748 -16.03 27.64 18.81
CA HIS A 748 -16.17 26.82 17.60
C HIS A 748 -15.27 25.58 17.67
N HIS A 749 -15.78 24.48 17.16
CA HIS A 749 -15.04 23.23 16.95
C HIS A 749 -15.33 22.74 15.54
N SER A 750 -14.31 22.80 14.69
CA SER A 750 -14.31 22.38 13.30
C SER A 750 -13.73 20.97 13.16
N ARG A 751 -14.37 20.12 12.36
CA ARG A 751 -13.94 18.76 12.05
C ARG A 751 -13.89 18.55 10.54
N HIS A 752 -12.77 18.02 10.07
CA HIS A 752 -12.49 17.67 8.69
C HIS A 752 -11.47 16.49 8.67
N PRO A 753 -11.47 15.57 7.69
CA PRO A 753 -10.55 14.42 7.68
C PRO A 753 -9.08 14.81 7.78
N GLU A 754 -8.68 15.87 7.08
CA GLU A 754 -7.31 16.41 7.10
C GLU A 754 -7.00 17.27 8.34
N GLU A 755 -8.02 17.76 9.05
CA GLU A 755 -7.79 18.71 10.16
C GLU A 755 -8.96 18.82 11.14
N ASN A 756 -8.63 18.85 12.45
CA ASN A 756 -9.54 19.28 13.50
C ASN A 756 -9.04 20.58 14.13
N ASN A 757 -9.94 21.54 14.32
CA ASN A 757 -9.56 22.87 14.81
C ASN A 757 -10.56 23.42 15.84
N ARG A 758 -10.08 24.22 16.79
CA ARG A 758 -10.89 24.94 17.78
C ARG A 758 -10.50 26.41 17.78
N PHE A 759 -11.50 27.27 17.71
CA PHE A 759 -11.29 28.72 17.73
C PHE A 759 -12.46 29.42 18.43
N ILE A 760 -12.23 30.64 18.87
CA ILE A 760 -13.21 31.47 19.58
C ILE A 760 -13.51 32.69 18.72
N SER A 761 -14.75 33.17 18.72
CA SER A 761 -15.08 34.49 18.20
C SER A 761 -15.78 35.34 19.25
N ASN A 762 -15.30 36.57 19.45
CA ASN A 762 -15.93 37.56 20.31
C ASN A 762 -16.46 38.69 19.42
N SER A 763 -17.72 39.08 19.57
CA SER A 763 -18.33 40.13 18.76
C SER A 763 -19.09 41.15 19.58
N VAL A 764 -19.06 42.39 19.12
CA VAL A 764 -19.89 43.51 19.56
C VAL A 764 -20.71 43.97 18.37
N MET A 765 -22.03 44.02 18.53
CA MET A 765 -22.93 44.64 17.58
C MET A 765 -23.55 45.87 18.22
N LEU A 766 -23.50 46.99 17.51
CA LEU A 766 -24.17 48.23 17.86
C LEU A 766 -25.23 48.50 16.80
N GLN A 767 -26.46 48.78 17.22
CA GLN A 767 -27.58 49.05 16.32
C GLN A 767 -28.31 50.31 16.77
N THR A 768 -28.81 51.08 15.82
CA THR A 768 -29.64 52.26 16.08
C THR A 768 -30.64 52.47 14.97
N GLY A 769 -31.74 53.13 15.28
CA GLY A 769 -32.75 53.51 14.32
C GLY A 769 -33.84 54.38 14.94
N MET A 770 -34.87 54.64 14.15
CA MET A 770 -36.01 55.44 14.57
C MET A 770 -37.30 54.80 14.07
N GLN A 771 -38.36 54.85 14.88
CA GLN A 771 -39.70 54.40 14.50
C GLN A 771 -40.53 55.60 14.06
N PHE A 772 -40.99 55.57 12.81
CA PHE A 772 -41.96 56.52 12.27
C PHE A 772 -43.33 55.87 12.23
N ASP A 773 -44.29 56.44 12.96
CA ASP A 773 -45.68 56.05 12.87
C ASP A 773 -46.28 56.55 11.55
N LEU A 774 -46.83 55.63 10.75
CA LEU A 774 -47.49 55.93 9.48
C LEU A 774 -49.02 55.98 9.62
N GLY A 775 -49.56 55.74 10.82
CA GLY A 775 -50.98 55.58 11.08
C GLY A 775 -51.50 54.18 10.72
N TYR A 776 -52.74 53.90 11.12
CA TYR A 776 -53.45 52.64 10.84
C TYR A 776 -52.68 51.37 11.28
N GLY A 777 -51.90 51.46 12.36
CA GLY A 777 -51.15 50.33 12.91
C GLY A 777 -49.81 50.03 12.20
N TRP A 778 -49.39 50.85 11.24
CA TRP A 778 -48.12 50.68 10.52
C TRP A 778 -47.01 51.61 11.04
N ARG A 779 -45.79 51.07 11.11
CA ARG A 779 -44.56 51.81 11.46
C ARG A 779 -43.44 51.53 10.45
N LEU A 780 -42.75 52.58 10.02
CA LEU A 780 -41.51 52.48 9.25
C LEU A 780 -40.29 52.65 10.15
N VAL A 781 -39.34 51.72 10.06
CA VAL A 781 -38.18 51.65 10.95
C VAL A 781 -36.88 51.64 10.13
N PRO A 782 -36.37 52.81 9.69
CA PRO A 782 -35.00 52.90 9.22
C PRO A 782 -34.02 52.59 10.35
N GLN A 783 -33.01 51.79 10.04
CA GLN A 783 -32.04 51.29 11.01
C GLN A 783 -30.67 51.04 10.38
N ALA A 784 -29.64 51.19 11.21
CA ALA A 784 -28.27 50.88 10.88
C ALA A 784 -27.62 50.07 12.02
N ALA A 785 -26.77 49.12 11.66
CA ALA A 785 -25.99 48.33 12.60
C ALA A 785 -24.54 48.15 12.14
N LEU A 786 -23.63 48.13 13.11
CA LEU A 786 -22.22 47.81 12.95
C LEU A 786 -21.89 46.62 13.83
N THR A 787 -21.37 45.54 13.25
CA THR A 787 -20.83 44.40 13.99
C THR A 787 -19.32 44.37 13.83
N LEU A 788 -18.60 44.39 14.96
CA LEU A 788 -17.17 44.19 15.05
C LEU A 788 -16.91 42.87 15.77
N ALA A 789 -16.09 41.99 15.21
CA ALA A 789 -15.71 40.75 15.87
C ALA A 789 -14.22 40.47 15.76
N ARG A 790 -13.70 39.70 16.72
CA ARG A 790 -12.35 39.15 16.70
C ARG A 790 -12.44 37.63 16.80
N VAL A 791 -11.94 36.97 15.78
CA VAL A 791 -11.78 35.51 15.70
C VAL A 791 -10.37 35.17 16.14
N SER A 792 -10.22 34.30 17.14
CA SER A 792 -8.93 33.86 17.64
C SER A 792 -8.17 33.07 16.57
N GLY A 793 -6.85 33.14 16.61
CA GLY A 793 -6.03 32.24 15.82
C GLY A 793 -6.10 30.81 16.35
N SER A 794 -5.57 29.88 15.56
CA SER A 794 -5.27 28.50 15.94
C SER A 794 -3.84 28.18 15.48
N GLY A 795 -3.37 26.93 15.64
CA GLY A 795 -2.09 26.51 15.05
C GLY A 795 -1.99 26.75 13.53
N HIS A 796 -3.15 26.90 12.87
CA HIS A 796 -3.31 26.85 11.42
C HIS A 796 -4.07 28.05 10.83
N THR A 797 -4.50 29.00 11.67
CA THR A 797 -5.24 30.19 11.22
C THR A 797 -4.76 31.41 12.00
N ALA A 798 -4.62 32.54 11.32
CA ALA A 798 -4.30 33.81 11.99
C ALA A 798 -5.52 34.29 12.79
N SER A 799 -5.29 35.07 13.84
CA SER A 799 -6.38 35.87 14.40
C SER A 799 -6.88 36.85 13.34
N SER A 800 -8.19 36.95 13.18
CA SER A 800 -8.83 37.84 12.20
C SER A 800 -9.79 38.76 12.92
N ASN A 801 -9.89 40.01 12.49
CA ASN A 801 -11.04 40.83 12.84
C ASN A 801 -12.16 40.55 11.83
N LEU A 802 -13.38 40.98 12.11
CA LEU A 802 -14.51 41.00 11.20
C LEU A 802 -15.22 42.33 11.42
N ALA A 803 -15.66 42.97 10.34
CA ALA A 803 -16.42 44.20 10.37
C ALA A 803 -17.56 44.09 9.36
N GLN A 804 -18.79 44.17 9.86
CA GLN A 804 -20.01 44.07 9.07
C GLN A 804 -20.88 45.30 9.30
N THR A 805 -21.47 45.83 8.23
CA THR A 805 -22.45 46.91 8.29
C THR A 805 -23.78 46.44 7.75
N ARG A 806 -24.88 46.80 8.40
CA ARG A 806 -26.25 46.60 7.92
C ARG A 806 -26.96 47.94 7.93
N VAL A 807 -27.50 48.38 6.80
CA VAL A 807 -28.28 49.62 6.70
C VAL A 807 -29.54 49.33 5.92
N GLY A 808 -30.70 49.71 6.43
CA GLY A 808 -31.96 49.42 5.74
C GLY A 808 -33.16 49.99 6.47
N ALA A 809 -34.34 49.56 6.04
CA ALA A 809 -35.59 49.92 6.68
C ALA A 809 -36.51 48.71 6.76
N GLU A 810 -37.33 48.68 7.81
CA GLU A 810 -38.35 47.66 8.02
C GLU A 810 -39.73 48.32 8.19
N LEU A 811 -40.73 47.84 7.47
CA LEU A 811 -42.13 48.18 7.67
C LEU A 811 -42.74 47.14 8.61
N ARG A 812 -43.36 47.58 9.71
CA ARG A 812 -43.97 46.72 10.74
C ARG A 812 -45.41 47.11 10.97
N GLY A 813 -46.29 46.12 11.02
CA GLY A 813 -47.70 46.28 11.40
C GLY A 813 -47.96 45.73 12.80
N ASP A 814 -49.02 46.22 13.44
CA ASP A 814 -49.57 45.68 14.69
C ASP A 814 -51.10 45.76 14.65
N PHE A 815 -51.75 44.61 14.51
CA PHE A 815 -53.19 44.50 14.29
C PHE A 815 -53.86 43.59 15.32
N LEU A 816 -54.95 44.06 15.91
CA LEU A 816 -55.86 43.25 16.72
C LEU A 816 -56.83 42.51 15.80
N VAL A 817 -56.85 41.17 15.84
CA VAL A 817 -57.59 40.33 14.86
C VAL A 817 -58.78 39.60 15.48
N SER A 818 -58.91 39.59 16.80
CA SER A 818 -60.02 38.94 17.52
C SER A 818 -60.29 39.62 18.86
N ASP A 819 -61.55 39.52 19.33
CA ASP A 819 -62.01 39.95 20.65
C ASP A 819 -61.25 39.25 21.80
N ASN A 820 -60.56 38.13 21.54
CA ASN A 820 -59.71 37.41 22.49
C ASN A 820 -58.28 37.98 22.63
N ASN A 821 -58.05 39.26 22.29
CA ASN A 821 -56.73 39.92 22.36
C ASN A 821 -55.62 39.30 21.47
N VAL A 822 -55.99 38.55 20.43
CA VAL A 822 -55.01 38.01 19.48
C VAL A 822 -54.46 39.14 18.61
N ARG A 823 -53.14 39.32 18.61
CA ARG A 823 -52.45 40.32 17.78
C ARG A 823 -51.58 39.68 16.71
N VAL A 824 -51.64 40.22 15.49
CA VAL A 824 -50.79 39.82 14.37
C VAL A 824 -49.91 41.00 13.97
N MET A 825 -48.61 40.77 13.97
CA MET A 825 -47.58 41.77 13.73
C MET A 825 -46.75 41.37 12.49
N PRO A 826 -47.24 41.66 11.27
CA PRO A 826 -46.48 41.38 10.05
C PRO A 826 -45.32 42.38 9.91
N PHE A 827 -44.23 41.94 9.29
CA PHE A 827 -43.11 42.83 8.97
C PHE A 827 -42.42 42.45 7.67
N ALA A 828 -41.86 43.46 7.00
CA ALA A 828 -41.05 43.30 5.80
C ALA A 828 -39.92 44.34 5.78
N GLY A 829 -38.70 43.91 5.43
CA GLY A 829 -37.52 44.77 5.47
C GLY A 829 -36.59 44.57 4.28
N LEU A 830 -35.93 45.67 3.91
CA LEU A 830 -34.92 45.73 2.86
C LEU A 830 -33.62 46.28 3.45
N TYR A 831 -32.52 45.59 3.21
CA TYR A 831 -31.22 45.87 3.81
C TYR A 831 -30.09 45.84 2.80
N HIS A 832 -29.16 46.78 2.94
CA HIS A 832 -27.83 46.70 2.39
C HIS A 832 -26.87 46.16 3.46
N LEU A 833 -26.07 45.15 3.10
CA LEU A 833 -25.14 44.44 3.96
C LEU A 833 -23.73 44.57 3.37
N GLY A 834 -22.76 44.98 4.17
CA GLY A 834 -21.37 45.10 3.74
C GLY A 834 -20.42 44.32 4.64
N ASP A 835 -19.63 43.41 4.06
CA ASP A 835 -18.47 42.80 4.73
C ASP A 835 -17.18 43.55 4.37
N HIS A 836 -16.49 44.10 5.37
CA HIS A 836 -15.34 44.97 5.18
C HIS A 836 -13.99 44.30 5.47
N HIS A 837 -13.97 43.02 5.86
CA HIS A 837 -12.76 42.37 6.32
C HIS A 837 -12.20 41.31 5.35
N ARG A 838 -10.87 41.29 5.20
CA ARG A 838 -10.09 40.22 4.54
C ARG A 838 -9.49 39.31 5.60
N ALA A 839 -9.96 38.07 5.70
CA ALA A 839 -9.46 37.16 6.72
C ALA A 839 -8.16 36.48 6.27
N ARG A 840 -7.33 35.97 7.20
CA ARG A 840 -6.05 35.35 6.89
C ARG A 840 -5.98 33.91 7.41
N ALA A 841 -5.76 32.95 6.52
CA ALA A 841 -5.44 31.57 6.88
C ALA A 841 -3.91 31.39 6.91
N LYS A 842 -3.38 30.65 7.90
CA LYS A 842 -1.95 30.38 8.00
C LYS A 842 -1.68 28.99 7.39
N LEU A 843 -0.89 28.96 6.32
CA LEU A 843 -0.49 27.75 5.64
C LEU A 843 1.03 27.67 5.69
N ASN A 844 1.53 26.75 6.52
CA ASN A 844 2.95 26.39 6.64
C ASN A 844 3.91 27.59 6.76
N GLY A 845 3.52 28.59 7.57
CA GLY A 845 4.33 29.79 7.83
C GLY A 845 3.93 31.03 7.03
N GLU A 846 3.19 30.89 5.93
CA GLU A 846 2.69 32.00 5.12
C GLU A 846 1.20 32.28 5.35
N TYR A 847 0.77 33.52 5.11
CA TYR A 847 -0.63 33.92 5.23
C TYR A 847 -1.31 34.05 3.87
N LEU A 848 -2.35 33.24 3.64
CA LEU A 848 -3.25 33.41 2.51
C LEU A 848 -4.39 34.35 2.90
N GLN A 849 -4.62 35.39 2.09
CA GLN A 849 -5.76 36.30 2.30
C GLN A 849 -7.02 35.69 1.69
N ALA A 850 -7.98 35.35 2.55
CA ALA A 850 -9.29 34.93 2.15
C ALA A 850 -10.09 36.15 1.61
N PRO A 851 -10.70 36.03 0.42
CA PRO A 851 -11.58 37.05 -0.14
C PRO A 851 -12.75 37.40 0.78
N LYS A 852 -13.18 38.66 0.74
CA LYS A 852 -14.33 39.17 1.52
C LYS A 852 -15.65 38.75 0.87
N ALA A 853 -16.71 38.59 1.66
CA ALA A 853 -18.04 38.26 1.11
C ALA A 853 -18.66 39.41 0.28
N GLY A 854 -18.17 40.64 0.46
CA GLY A 854 -18.56 41.80 -0.33
C GLY A 854 -19.89 42.42 0.09
N SER A 855 -20.45 43.24 -0.81
CA SER A 855 -21.73 43.92 -0.65
C SER A 855 -22.90 43.00 -1.05
N ARG A 856 -24.00 43.05 -0.30
CA ARG A 856 -25.19 42.22 -0.48
C ARG A 856 -26.46 43.03 -0.25
N ILE A 857 -27.52 42.71 -0.99
CA ILE A 857 -28.89 43.18 -0.73
C ILE A 857 -29.67 42.05 -0.06
N GLY A 858 -30.26 42.33 1.09
CA GLY A 858 -31.07 41.40 1.87
C GLY A 858 -32.53 41.80 1.90
N VAL A 859 -33.42 40.83 1.73
CA VAL A 859 -34.86 40.99 1.92
C VAL A 859 -35.32 40.07 3.04
N GLN A 860 -36.17 40.58 3.91
CA GLN A 860 -36.77 39.83 5.00
C GLN A 860 -38.27 40.06 5.03
N ALA A 861 -39.03 39.01 5.33
CA ALA A 861 -40.45 39.12 5.63
C ALA A 861 -40.83 38.10 6.69
N GLY A 862 -41.83 38.41 7.50
CA GLY A 862 -42.31 37.53 8.53
C GLY A 862 -43.54 38.07 9.24
N ALA A 863 -43.99 37.35 10.24
CA ALA A 863 -45.03 37.80 11.14
C ALA A 863 -44.80 37.22 12.54
N ALA A 864 -45.15 37.99 13.55
CA ALA A 864 -45.31 37.52 14.92
C ALA A 864 -46.79 37.49 15.28
N VAL A 865 -47.22 36.45 15.99
CA VAL A 865 -48.59 36.27 16.47
C VAL A 865 -48.55 36.19 17.99
N ALA A 866 -49.26 37.09 18.65
CA ALA A 866 -49.54 37.02 20.08
C ALA A 866 -50.88 36.31 20.25
N PHE A 867 -50.87 35.09 20.81
CA PHE A 867 -52.10 34.32 21.06
C PHE A 867 -52.87 34.85 22.28
N ASP A 868 -52.12 35.35 23.26
CA ASP A 868 -52.62 36.03 24.45
C ASP A 868 -51.58 37.09 24.89
N ARG A 869 -51.68 37.60 26.13
CA ARG A 869 -50.76 38.62 26.65
C ARG A 869 -49.34 38.10 26.93
N ASN A 870 -49.16 36.79 27.02
CA ASN A 870 -47.94 36.14 27.49
C ASN A 870 -47.28 35.34 26.36
N ASN A 871 -48.04 34.67 25.50
CA ASN A 871 -47.56 33.72 24.51
C ASN A 871 -47.48 34.34 23.12
N HIS A 872 -46.26 34.42 22.57
CA HIS A 872 -46.05 34.89 21.21
C HIS A 872 -45.19 33.90 20.41
N PHE A 873 -45.50 33.81 19.12
CA PHE A 873 -44.78 33.00 18.15
C PHE A 873 -44.39 33.85 16.95
N ASP A 874 -43.17 33.71 16.47
CA ASP A 874 -42.67 34.42 15.30
C ASP A 874 -42.13 33.47 14.24
N VAL A 875 -42.41 33.82 12.98
CA VAL A 875 -41.86 33.13 11.81
C VAL A 875 -41.35 34.16 10.83
N SER A 876 -40.19 33.88 10.24
CA SER A 876 -39.60 34.76 9.24
C SER A 876 -38.79 34.02 8.22
N VAL A 877 -38.69 34.63 7.04
CA VAL A 877 -37.85 34.18 5.94
C VAL A 877 -36.96 35.34 5.51
N ARG A 878 -35.67 35.05 5.32
CA ARG A 878 -34.67 35.99 4.81
C ARG A 878 -33.95 35.41 3.59
N THR A 879 -33.72 36.26 2.60
CA THR A 879 -32.87 35.96 1.44
C THR A 879 -31.87 37.10 1.24
N GLN A 880 -30.70 36.79 0.69
CA GLN A 880 -29.68 37.79 0.42
C GLN A 880 -29.00 37.50 -0.91
N HIS A 881 -28.76 38.55 -1.69
CA HIS A 881 -28.12 38.47 -2.98
C HIS A 881 -26.87 39.37 -3.01
N GLY A 882 -25.74 38.80 -3.41
CA GLY A 882 -24.51 39.54 -3.67
C GLY A 882 -23.59 38.74 -4.58
N GLU A 883 -22.45 39.35 -4.93
CA GLU A 883 -21.54 38.82 -5.94
C GLU A 883 -20.85 37.52 -5.52
N TYR A 884 -20.27 37.49 -4.30
CA TYR A 884 -19.47 36.36 -3.81
C TYR A 884 -20.24 35.44 -2.86
N LEU A 885 -21.16 36.00 -2.07
CA LEU A 885 -21.97 35.28 -1.11
C LEU A 885 -23.46 35.57 -1.34
N ARG A 886 -24.24 34.52 -1.50
CA ARG A 886 -25.71 34.55 -1.59
C ARG A 886 -26.31 33.73 -0.46
N ARG A 887 -27.35 34.23 0.20
CA ARG A 887 -28.18 33.41 1.10
C ARG A 887 -29.45 33.02 0.36
N GLY A 888 -29.62 31.74 0.07
CA GLY A 888 -30.76 31.26 -0.72
C GLY A 888 -32.06 31.51 0.03
N ALA A 889 -32.19 30.86 1.18
CA ALA A 889 -33.25 31.11 2.16
C ALA A 889 -32.72 30.80 3.56
N ALA A 890 -33.10 31.61 4.53
CA ALA A 890 -33.00 31.31 5.94
C ALA A 890 -34.37 31.48 6.59
N VAL A 891 -34.82 30.46 7.32
CA VAL A 891 -36.08 30.46 8.06
C VAL A 891 -35.74 30.56 9.53
N SER A 892 -36.40 31.47 10.24
CA SER A 892 -36.29 31.59 11.68
C SER A 892 -37.66 31.41 12.32
N LEU A 893 -37.69 30.69 13.44
CA LEU A 893 -38.85 30.42 14.26
C LEU A 893 -38.52 30.85 15.68
N GLY A 894 -39.44 31.55 16.31
CA GLY A 894 -39.30 31.98 17.68
C GLY A 894 -40.56 31.74 18.49
N TYR A 895 -40.34 31.44 19.76
CA TYR A 895 -41.40 31.39 20.76
C TYR A 895 -40.92 32.17 21.99
N ARG A 896 -41.82 32.93 22.57
CA ARG A 896 -41.55 33.74 23.75
C ARG A 896 -42.72 33.71 24.71
N TYR A 897 -42.38 33.66 25.99
CA TYR A 897 -43.28 33.73 27.12
C TYR A 897 -42.96 34.99 27.92
N LEU A 898 -43.91 35.91 28.00
CA LEU A 898 -43.77 37.23 28.58
C LEU A 898 -44.62 37.31 29.88
N TRP A 899 -44.14 37.97 30.93
CA TRP A 899 -44.90 38.28 32.16
C TRP A 899 -44.57 39.64 32.79
#